data_AF-A0A6P0RAL7-F1
#
_entry.id   AF-A0A6P0RAL7-F1
#
_cell.length_a   1.000
_cell.length_b   1.000
_cell.length_c   1.000
_cell.angle_alpha   90.00
_cell.angle_beta   90.00
_cell.angle_gamma   90.00
#
_symmetry.space_group_name_H-M   'P 1'
#
loop_
_entity.id
_entity.type
_entity.pdbx_description
1 polymer ?
#
loop_
_entity_poly.entity_id
_entity_poly.type
_entity_poly.pdbx_seq_one_letter_code
_entity_poly.pdbx_strand_id
1 'polypeptide(L)'
;MLTVTNHINHKSDNPNFSFQNLVFLDSQIDDYQFLISGIYAGIDVVVIPQNQDGIKVITTTLEKYINSQQKLDAIHIFSHGSPGSLKLGNIFLNQDTIKLYKNQIQKWQRSLNITADILLYGCNIAAGIGENFVQKLHQLTKANIAASVNLIGAYPGDWKLEFTTGKITAPQVLKPEIMASYNGNFATITGDSLDNLLNGTSDNDSINSFGGNDTINGGDGNDTLGGGAGNDQLNGDAGNDSLTGWIGNDIIDGGDGFDTLQGGDDADTLNGGNDADTLKGGTGNDQLNGDSGDDFIQGQADDDELNGGDGQDTVGGGNGNDIVNGNAGNDSLTGWLGDDTLTGGTGNDVVKGGDGLDILNGEQGTDTLTGGSNSDRFIFDIGSQFNLTDIGSDIITDFNSAESDKIVLSKTTFTSLASVAGDGFSVAGEFAVVDTDAAVATSSAKIVYNSTNGQLFYNPNGATSGFGDGGLFATLENQANLQAEDFVLTSNSTPTPTPVPAEITSSVIKFTPSDTEAEIAAKGGPSIEIGTQTIYIGTWQRSSNNQDPIIASFDDTNPANNWVRTDYESTGADSRGRGLFWDGDDLYAVFSTDGTQGSASEDFRRAASDATQSWLRSYGQGGGRKVSVVARIDEVTGEMTDAAFLSAVLNSGNSNTLTVTDLSINSNNNLVVEADAFFGPRNPDGSRMTHVDTSLGSPFDYTVEITQSLDEVISTAAVGWE
;
A
#
# COMPACT_ATOMS: atom_id res chain seq x y z
N MET A 1 -36.59 15.19 -27.96
CA MET A 1 -37.75 14.90 -27.10
C MET A 1 -37.26 13.90 -26.07
N LEU A 2 -36.96 14.33 -24.85
CA LEU A 2 -36.71 13.40 -23.75
C LEU A 2 -38.06 12.85 -23.31
N THR A 3 -38.28 11.55 -23.52
CA THR A 3 -39.46 10.86 -23.03
C THR A 3 -39.24 10.54 -21.56
N VAL A 4 -39.92 11.24 -20.66
CA VAL A 4 -39.98 10.88 -19.23
C VAL A 4 -40.86 9.64 -19.12
N THR A 5 -40.27 8.45 -18.94
CA THR A 5 -40.97 7.16 -19.09
C THR A 5 -41.63 6.64 -17.81
N ASN A 6 -41.44 7.26 -16.64
CA ASN A 6 -42.05 6.78 -15.39
C ASN A 6 -42.86 7.87 -14.68
N HIS A 7 -44.10 8.11 -15.13
CA HIS A 7 -45.14 8.77 -14.33
C HIS A 7 -45.98 7.67 -13.68
N ILE A 8 -45.92 7.53 -12.36
CA ILE A 8 -46.73 6.56 -11.63
C ILE A 8 -47.97 7.30 -11.09
N ASN A 9 -49.14 6.99 -11.64
CA ASN A 9 -50.42 7.54 -11.19
C ASN A 9 -51.12 6.53 -10.27
N HIS A 10 -51.03 6.71 -8.94
CA HIS A 10 -51.82 5.94 -7.97
C HIS A 10 -53.21 6.58 -7.76
N LYS A 11 -54.29 5.79 -7.81
CA LYS A 11 -55.64 6.25 -7.46
C LYS A 11 -55.77 6.41 -5.93
N SER A 12 -56.39 7.52 -5.48
CA SER A 12 -56.35 8.02 -4.10
C SER A 12 -57.25 7.25 -3.10
N ASP A 13 -56.74 7.01 -1.89
CA ASP A 13 -57.51 6.53 -0.72
C ASP A 13 -57.61 7.55 0.43
N ASN A 14 -57.16 8.81 0.26
CA ASN A 14 -57.19 9.83 1.33
C ASN A 14 -57.96 11.11 0.89
N PRO A 15 -59.08 11.48 1.56
CA PRO A 15 -59.96 12.57 1.12
C PRO A 15 -59.48 14.00 1.42
N ASN A 16 -58.26 14.20 1.96
CA ASN A 16 -57.76 15.51 2.41
C ASN A 16 -56.61 16.14 1.60
N PHE A 17 -56.24 15.62 0.43
CA PHE A 17 -55.21 16.26 -0.42
C PHE A 17 -55.84 17.20 -1.46
N SER A 18 -56.09 18.45 -1.06
CA SER A 18 -56.55 19.51 -2.00
C SER A 18 -55.40 20.30 -2.66
N PHE A 19 -54.14 19.93 -2.41
CA PHE A 19 -52.93 20.59 -2.92
C PHE A 19 -52.34 19.83 -4.12
N GLN A 20 -51.90 20.55 -5.15
CA GLN A 20 -51.22 19.97 -6.30
C GLN A 20 -49.71 19.84 -6.02
N ASN A 21 -49.29 18.67 -5.55
CA ASN A 21 -47.90 18.37 -5.18
C ASN A 21 -47.20 17.57 -6.29
N LEU A 22 -45.90 17.81 -6.46
CA LEU A 22 -45.03 17.05 -7.36
C LEU A 22 -43.78 16.59 -6.60
N VAL A 23 -43.48 15.30 -6.68
CA VAL A 23 -42.30 14.70 -6.06
C VAL A 23 -41.28 14.34 -7.13
N PHE A 24 -40.04 14.77 -6.93
CA PHE A 24 -38.87 14.30 -7.63
C PHE A 24 -38.04 13.41 -6.71
N LEU A 25 -37.55 12.30 -7.25
CA LEU A 25 -36.81 11.31 -6.49
C LEU A 25 -35.59 10.89 -7.31
N ASP A 26 -34.38 11.07 -6.78
CA ASP A 26 -33.16 10.61 -7.42
C ASP A 26 -33.05 9.08 -7.40
N SER A 27 -32.73 8.46 -8.53
CA SER A 27 -32.60 7.00 -8.60
C SER A 27 -31.34 6.47 -7.90
N GLN A 28 -30.42 7.35 -7.48
CA GLN A 28 -29.22 7.01 -6.71
C GLN A 28 -29.49 6.92 -5.21
N ILE A 29 -30.70 7.26 -4.75
CA ILE A 29 -31.12 6.92 -3.40
C ILE A 29 -31.27 5.40 -3.32
N ASP A 30 -30.60 4.80 -2.34
CA ASP A 30 -30.77 3.38 -2.04
C ASP A 30 -32.23 3.08 -1.71
N ASP A 31 -32.72 1.97 -2.26
CA ASP A 31 -34.12 1.54 -2.13
C ASP A 31 -35.16 2.60 -2.54
N TYR A 32 -34.87 3.52 -3.46
CA TYR A 32 -35.83 4.55 -3.90
C TYR A 32 -37.23 4.02 -4.29
N GLN A 33 -37.34 2.77 -4.71
CA GLN A 33 -38.61 2.08 -4.97
C GLN A 33 -39.49 1.94 -3.72
N PHE A 34 -38.88 1.72 -2.56
CA PHE A 34 -39.55 1.69 -1.27
C PHE A 34 -40.03 3.09 -0.86
N LEU A 35 -39.27 4.16 -1.11
CA LEU A 35 -39.75 5.55 -0.96
C LEU A 35 -40.97 5.82 -1.83
N ILE A 36 -40.96 5.40 -3.11
CA ILE A 36 -42.12 5.55 -4.01
C ILE A 36 -43.36 4.89 -3.40
N SER A 37 -43.22 3.69 -2.81
CA SER A 37 -44.34 2.96 -2.17
C SER A 37 -44.94 3.68 -0.94
N GLY A 38 -44.13 4.57 -0.35
CA GLY A 38 -44.51 5.35 0.82
C GLY A 38 -45.13 6.71 0.55
N ILE A 39 -45.11 7.18 -0.69
CA ILE A 39 -45.78 8.42 -1.07
C ILE A 39 -47.30 8.20 -1.08
N TYR A 40 -48.06 9.16 -0.54
CA TYR A 40 -49.53 9.09 -0.58
C TYR A 40 -50.05 9.00 -2.03
N ALA A 41 -51.04 8.14 -2.25
CA ALA A 41 -51.66 7.96 -3.55
C ALA A 41 -52.30 9.26 -4.07
N GLY A 42 -52.14 9.55 -5.36
CA GLY A 42 -52.64 10.76 -6.02
C GLY A 42 -51.61 11.90 -6.15
N ILE A 43 -50.37 11.68 -5.73
CA ILE A 43 -49.24 12.60 -5.92
C ILE A 43 -48.44 12.15 -7.14
N ASP A 44 -48.11 13.10 -8.03
CA ASP A 44 -47.24 12.83 -9.17
C ASP A 44 -45.80 12.61 -8.68
N VAL A 45 -45.18 11.51 -9.10
CA VAL A 45 -43.78 11.18 -8.79
C VAL A 45 -42.98 11.05 -10.08
N VAL A 46 -41.81 11.68 -10.11
CA VAL A 46 -40.85 11.61 -11.21
C VAL A 46 -39.50 11.15 -10.68
N VAL A 47 -39.02 10.02 -11.21
CA VAL A 47 -37.68 9.51 -10.91
C VAL A 47 -36.65 10.20 -11.81
N ILE A 48 -35.61 10.76 -11.22
CA ILE A 48 -34.46 11.34 -11.91
C ILE A 48 -33.43 10.23 -12.12
N PRO A 49 -33.13 9.81 -13.37
CA PRO A 49 -32.15 8.77 -13.61
C PRO A 49 -30.72 9.25 -13.32
N GLN A 50 -29.89 8.38 -12.74
CA GLN A 50 -28.49 8.66 -12.37
C GLN A 50 -27.63 9.25 -13.49
N ASN A 51 -27.92 8.89 -14.75
CA ASN A 51 -27.14 9.32 -15.92
C ASN A 51 -27.72 10.55 -16.62
N GLN A 52 -28.72 11.22 -16.05
CA GLN A 52 -29.34 12.40 -16.63
C GLN A 52 -29.07 13.64 -15.79
N ASP A 53 -29.03 14.79 -16.46
CA ASP A 53 -28.99 16.11 -15.83
C ASP A 53 -30.33 16.36 -15.13
N GLY A 54 -30.37 16.17 -13.81
CA GLY A 54 -31.61 16.24 -13.05
C GLY A 54 -32.24 17.63 -13.04
N ILE A 55 -31.46 18.72 -13.15
CA ILE A 55 -32.00 20.08 -13.29
C ILE A 55 -32.81 20.19 -14.60
N LYS A 56 -32.30 19.62 -15.71
CA LYS A 56 -33.06 19.55 -16.97
C LYS A 56 -34.29 18.65 -16.86
N VAL A 57 -34.20 17.52 -16.17
CA VAL A 57 -35.35 16.62 -15.94
C VAL A 57 -36.47 17.34 -15.20
N ILE A 58 -36.15 18.01 -14.09
CA ILE A 58 -37.10 18.83 -13.32
C ILE A 58 -37.70 19.92 -14.21
N THR A 59 -36.85 20.70 -14.88
CA THR A 59 -37.31 21.82 -15.73
C THR A 59 -38.26 21.35 -16.84
N THR A 60 -37.92 20.26 -17.53
CA THR A 60 -38.74 19.71 -18.62
C THR A 60 -40.08 19.18 -18.10
N THR A 61 -40.08 18.58 -16.91
CA THR A 61 -41.32 18.13 -16.24
C THR A 61 -42.21 19.32 -15.90
N LEU A 62 -41.64 20.36 -15.30
CA LEU A 62 -42.38 21.58 -14.92
C LEU A 62 -42.93 22.35 -16.13
N GLU A 63 -42.26 22.30 -17.28
CA GLU A 63 -42.78 22.88 -18.54
C GLU A 63 -44.11 22.26 -18.98
N LYS A 64 -44.40 21.00 -18.61
CA LYS A 64 -45.73 20.39 -18.88
C LYS A 64 -46.84 21.10 -18.11
N TYR A 65 -46.61 21.44 -16.84
CA TYR A 65 -47.57 22.17 -16.00
C TYR A 65 -47.75 23.61 -16.49
N ILE A 66 -46.65 24.26 -16.92
CA ILE A 66 -46.72 25.60 -17.55
C ILE A 66 -47.62 25.57 -18.79
N ASN A 67 -47.42 24.58 -19.67
CA ASN A 67 -48.17 24.47 -20.91
C ASN A 67 -49.65 24.09 -20.70
N SER A 68 -49.95 23.31 -19.65
CA SER A 68 -51.32 22.95 -19.27
C SER A 68 -52.02 24.02 -18.43
N GLN A 69 -51.35 25.14 -18.13
CA GLN A 69 -51.81 26.20 -17.22
C GLN A 69 -52.15 25.71 -15.80
N GLN A 70 -51.60 24.57 -15.40
CA GLN A 70 -51.68 24.06 -14.04
C GLN A 70 -50.55 24.64 -13.19
N LYS A 71 -50.80 24.76 -11.89
CA LYS A 71 -49.86 25.36 -10.94
C LYS A 71 -49.70 24.46 -9.74
N LEU A 72 -48.46 24.20 -9.37
CA LEU A 72 -48.10 23.39 -8.22
C LEU A 72 -48.16 24.24 -6.95
N ASP A 73 -48.64 23.62 -5.89
CA ASP A 73 -48.65 24.16 -4.53
C ASP A 73 -47.39 23.76 -3.76
N ALA A 74 -46.75 22.65 -4.12
CA ALA A 74 -45.45 22.29 -3.58
C ALA A 74 -44.63 21.42 -4.55
N ILE A 75 -43.30 21.55 -4.45
CA ILE A 75 -42.34 20.63 -5.04
C ILE A 75 -41.55 19.98 -3.91
N HIS A 76 -41.45 18.66 -3.95
CA HIS A 76 -40.65 17.86 -3.02
C HIS A 76 -39.51 17.21 -3.82
N ILE A 77 -38.27 17.35 -3.37
CA ILE A 77 -37.11 16.76 -4.04
C ILE A 77 -36.36 15.91 -3.03
N PHE A 78 -36.32 14.60 -3.27
CA PHE A 78 -35.58 13.62 -2.48
C PHE A 78 -34.31 13.23 -3.21
N SER A 79 -33.16 13.44 -2.57
CA SER A 79 -31.85 13.01 -3.05
C SER A 79 -30.79 13.02 -1.95
N HIS A 80 -29.59 12.53 -2.26
CA HIS A 80 -28.39 12.70 -1.44
C HIS A 80 -27.97 14.18 -1.39
N GLY A 81 -27.64 14.67 -0.19
CA GLY A 81 -27.31 16.07 0.06
C GLY A 81 -26.01 16.24 0.83
N SER A 82 -25.44 17.44 0.77
CA SER A 82 -24.35 17.90 1.63
C SER A 82 -24.50 19.42 1.85
N PRO A 83 -23.75 20.05 2.77
CA PRO A 83 -23.82 21.49 2.99
C PRO A 83 -23.77 22.34 1.70
N GLY A 84 -24.93 22.88 1.29
CA GLY A 84 -25.08 23.72 0.10
C GLY A 84 -25.14 23.00 -1.26
N SER A 85 -25.36 21.68 -1.25
CA SER A 85 -25.44 20.85 -2.46
C SER A 85 -26.54 19.78 -2.35
N LEU A 86 -27.13 19.41 -3.48
CA LEU A 86 -28.09 18.31 -3.61
C LEU A 86 -27.82 17.56 -4.93
N LYS A 87 -27.56 16.26 -4.89
CA LYS A 87 -27.35 15.44 -6.10
C LYS A 87 -28.66 15.36 -6.90
N LEU A 88 -28.62 15.47 -8.23
CA LEU A 88 -29.79 15.34 -9.11
C LEU A 88 -29.35 14.63 -10.41
N GLY A 89 -29.42 13.31 -10.42
CA GLY A 89 -28.84 12.46 -11.46
C GLY A 89 -27.33 12.67 -11.53
N ASN A 90 -26.80 13.05 -12.70
CA ASN A 90 -25.36 13.22 -12.89
C ASN A 90 -24.84 14.65 -12.56
N ILE A 91 -25.65 15.51 -11.96
CA ILE A 91 -25.27 16.89 -11.61
C ILE A 91 -25.66 17.22 -10.18
N PHE A 92 -24.91 18.12 -9.54
CA PHE A 92 -25.28 18.69 -8.25
C PHE A 92 -26.01 20.01 -8.42
N LEU A 93 -27.11 20.22 -7.71
CA LEU A 93 -27.72 21.53 -7.51
C LEU A 93 -27.02 22.22 -6.34
N ASN A 94 -26.10 23.14 -6.65
CA ASN A 94 -25.30 23.89 -5.69
C ASN A 94 -25.14 25.35 -6.15
N GLN A 95 -24.31 26.15 -5.47
CA GLN A 95 -24.17 27.57 -5.80
C GLN A 95 -23.64 27.86 -7.21
N ASP A 96 -22.78 27.00 -7.76
CA ASP A 96 -22.18 27.21 -9.07
C ASP A 96 -23.11 26.75 -10.19
N THR A 97 -23.76 25.60 -10.03
CA THR A 97 -24.75 25.15 -10.99
C THR A 97 -26.00 26.03 -10.97
N ILE A 98 -26.37 26.63 -9.83
CA ILE A 98 -27.42 27.67 -9.79
C ILE A 98 -27.09 28.86 -10.70
N LYS A 99 -25.82 29.31 -10.76
CA LYS A 99 -25.41 30.40 -11.67
C LYS A 99 -25.55 29.97 -13.13
N LEU A 100 -25.09 28.76 -13.45
CA LEU A 100 -25.10 28.22 -14.81
C LEU A 100 -26.53 27.94 -15.32
N TYR A 101 -27.40 27.40 -14.45
CA TYR A 101 -28.78 27.01 -14.76
C TYR A 101 -29.82 28.05 -14.35
N LYS A 102 -29.39 29.30 -14.10
CA LYS A 102 -30.25 30.40 -13.63
C LYS A 102 -31.55 30.51 -14.43
N ASN A 103 -31.48 30.45 -15.76
CA ASN A 103 -32.65 30.59 -16.61
C ASN A 103 -33.63 29.42 -16.47
N GLN A 104 -33.12 28.20 -16.30
CA GLN A 104 -33.89 26.98 -16.11
C GLN A 104 -34.59 27.01 -14.75
N ILE A 105 -33.86 27.33 -13.69
CA ILE A 105 -34.39 27.40 -12.32
C ILE A 105 -35.42 28.54 -12.19
N GLN A 106 -35.20 29.69 -12.84
CA GLN A 106 -36.21 30.77 -12.89
C GLN A 106 -37.50 30.36 -13.61
N LYS A 107 -37.44 29.40 -14.56
CA LYS A 107 -38.68 28.88 -15.16
C LYS A 107 -39.52 28.09 -14.16
N TRP A 108 -38.92 27.49 -13.12
CA TRP A 108 -39.68 26.75 -12.10
C TRP A 108 -40.71 27.65 -11.43
N GLN A 109 -40.40 28.94 -11.23
CA GLN A 109 -41.38 29.92 -10.73
C GLN A 109 -42.69 29.93 -11.56
N ARG A 110 -42.61 29.71 -12.88
CA ARG A 110 -43.78 29.77 -13.76
C ARG A 110 -44.68 28.55 -13.61
N SER A 111 -44.22 27.42 -13.08
CA SER A 111 -45.06 26.27 -12.73
C SER A 111 -45.61 26.34 -11.31
N LEU A 112 -45.17 27.29 -10.50
CA LEU A 112 -45.54 27.41 -9.09
C LEU A 112 -46.66 28.43 -8.86
N ASN A 113 -47.50 28.16 -7.87
CA ASN A 113 -48.37 29.16 -7.24
C ASN A 113 -47.54 30.17 -6.42
N ILE A 114 -48.09 31.35 -6.15
CA ILE A 114 -47.38 32.39 -5.38
C ILE A 114 -47.11 31.98 -3.92
N THR A 115 -47.90 31.06 -3.39
CA THR A 115 -47.75 30.46 -2.07
C THR A 115 -47.06 29.10 -2.11
N ALA A 116 -46.48 28.73 -3.26
CA ALA A 116 -45.91 27.40 -3.39
C ALA A 116 -44.61 27.29 -2.60
N ASP A 117 -44.40 26.10 -2.05
CA ASP A 117 -43.21 25.77 -1.28
C ASP A 117 -42.32 24.78 -2.06
N ILE A 118 -41.01 24.84 -1.82
CA ILE A 118 -40.03 23.85 -2.31
C ILE A 118 -39.37 23.21 -1.09
N LEU A 119 -39.46 21.89 -1.02
CA LEU A 119 -38.94 21.10 0.08
C LEU A 119 -37.80 20.24 -0.46
N LEU A 120 -36.61 20.44 0.08
CA LEU A 120 -35.41 19.69 -0.27
C LEU A 120 -35.12 18.68 0.84
N TYR A 121 -35.15 17.40 0.47
CA TYR A 121 -34.91 16.26 1.35
C TYR A 121 -33.58 15.62 0.94
N GLY A 122 -32.59 15.69 1.85
CA GLY A 122 -31.23 15.17 1.69
C GLY A 122 -30.37 15.56 2.89
N CYS A 123 -29.14 15.09 3.02
CA CYS A 123 -28.33 15.33 4.21
C CYS A 123 -27.81 16.78 4.27
N ASN A 124 -27.97 17.46 5.41
CA ASN A 124 -27.31 18.73 5.75
C ASN A 124 -27.37 19.87 4.71
N ILE A 125 -28.36 19.90 3.82
CA ILE A 125 -28.42 20.79 2.64
C ILE A 125 -28.28 22.28 3.03
N ALA A 126 -28.88 22.66 4.15
CA ALA A 126 -28.85 24.03 4.67
C ALA A 126 -27.87 24.24 5.84
N ALA A 127 -27.09 23.23 6.23
CA ALA A 127 -26.07 23.39 7.26
C ALA A 127 -24.93 24.31 6.79
N GLY A 128 -24.40 25.15 7.69
CA GLY A 128 -23.26 26.03 7.43
C GLY A 128 -23.39 26.88 6.16
N ILE A 129 -22.52 26.63 5.16
CA ILE A 129 -22.54 27.33 3.86
C ILE A 129 -23.83 27.09 3.04
N GLY A 130 -24.62 26.08 3.42
CA GLY A 130 -25.88 25.71 2.80
C GLY A 130 -26.99 26.74 2.95
N GLU A 131 -26.96 27.58 3.98
CA GLU A 131 -27.93 28.67 4.13
C GLU A 131 -27.92 29.63 2.93
N ASN A 132 -26.71 29.97 2.46
CA ASN A 132 -26.51 30.85 1.30
C ASN A 132 -27.02 30.21 0.01
N PHE A 133 -26.88 28.89 -0.11
CA PHE A 133 -27.42 28.13 -1.23
C PHE A 133 -28.96 28.21 -1.24
N VAL A 134 -29.61 27.93 -0.11
CA VAL A 134 -31.07 27.99 0.01
C VAL A 134 -31.61 29.40 -0.24
N GLN A 135 -30.94 30.43 0.27
CA GLN A 135 -31.32 31.83 0.02
C GLN A 135 -31.24 32.20 -1.47
N LYS A 136 -30.18 31.77 -2.17
CA LYS A 136 -30.04 32.01 -3.62
C LYS A 136 -31.10 31.28 -4.42
N LEU A 137 -31.42 30.04 -4.05
CA LEU A 137 -32.47 29.28 -4.70
C LEU A 137 -33.84 29.96 -4.49
N HIS A 138 -34.14 30.42 -3.27
CA HIS A 138 -35.34 31.22 -2.95
C HIS A 138 -35.43 32.49 -3.80
N GLN A 139 -34.32 33.21 -3.94
CA GLN A 139 -34.28 34.42 -4.76
C GLN A 139 -34.61 34.17 -6.24
N LEU A 140 -34.30 32.98 -6.77
CA LEU A 140 -34.57 32.61 -8.16
C LEU A 140 -35.97 32.03 -8.37
N THR A 141 -36.43 31.16 -7.48
CA THR A 141 -37.73 30.48 -7.61
C THR A 141 -38.89 31.32 -7.07
N LYS A 142 -38.61 32.27 -6.16
CA LYS A 142 -39.58 33.06 -5.40
C LYS A 142 -40.53 32.23 -4.52
N ALA A 143 -40.27 30.94 -4.37
CA ALA A 143 -41.00 30.05 -3.47
C ALA A 143 -40.39 30.09 -2.07
N ASN A 144 -41.17 29.80 -1.04
CA ASN A 144 -40.53 29.49 0.25
C ASN A 144 -39.81 28.17 0.11
N ILE A 145 -38.57 28.13 0.58
CA ILE A 145 -37.73 26.94 0.54
C ILE A 145 -37.47 26.48 1.95
N ALA A 146 -37.57 25.18 2.09
CA ALA A 146 -37.39 24.43 3.31
C ALA A 146 -36.36 23.33 3.01
N ALA A 147 -35.31 23.24 3.82
CA ALA A 147 -34.26 22.23 3.68
C ALA A 147 -33.76 21.76 5.06
N SER A 148 -33.16 20.58 5.10
CA SER A 148 -32.54 19.94 6.27
C SER A 148 -31.25 20.64 6.73
N VAL A 149 -30.99 20.71 8.04
CA VAL A 149 -29.73 21.26 8.61
C VAL A 149 -28.98 20.30 9.54
N ASN A 150 -29.51 19.10 9.82
CA ASN A 150 -28.88 18.08 10.68
C ASN A 150 -29.08 16.67 10.07
N LEU A 151 -28.27 15.71 10.52
CA LEU A 151 -28.52 14.28 10.41
C LEU A 151 -29.31 13.81 11.66
N ILE A 152 -30.05 12.71 11.51
CA ILE A 152 -30.92 12.04 12.50
C ILE A 152 -32.32 12.64 12.77
N GLY A 153 -33.33 11.95 12.22
CA GLY A 153 -34.71 11.98 12.69
C GLY A 153 -34.90 11.08 13.92
N ALA A 154 -34.28 11.37 15.05
CA ALA A 154 -34.57 10.69 16.30
C ALA A 154 -35.80 11.29 16.97
N TYR A 155 -36.98 10.63 16.91
CA TYR A 155 -38.13 11.10 17.72
C TYR A 155 -37.76 11.11 19.23
N PRO A 156 -37.95 12.23 19.94
CA PRO A 156 -38.79 13.36 19.55
C PRO A 156 -38.06 14.57 18.94
N GLY A 157 -37.44 14.42 17.77
CA GLY A 157 -36.99 15.47 16.82
C GLY A 157 -36.80 14.84 15.42
N ASP A 158 -37.72 15.05 14.48
CA ASP A 158 -37.81 16.17 13.52
C ASP A 158 -37.19 15.83 12.14
N TRP A 159 -37.94 15.08 11.29
CA TRP A 159 -37.96 15.33 9.83
C TRP A 159 -38.66 16.68 9.56
N LYS A 160 -38.16 17.72 10.21
CA LYS A 160 -38.66 19.07 10.10
C LYS A 160 -37.65 19.81 9.26
N LEU A 161 -38.16 20.57 8.31
CA LEU A 161 -37.33 21.41 7.48
C LEU A 161 -36.85 22.53 8.41
N GLU A 162 -35.61 22.40 8.86
CA GLU A 162 -35.08 23.21 9.95
C GLU A 162 -34.57 24.57 9.47
N PHE A 163 -34.33 24.71 8.17
CA PHE A 163 -34.07 26.00 7.55
C PHE A 163 -35.18 26.38 6.57
N THR A 164 -36.01 27.33 6.98
CA THR A 164 -37.09 27.88 6.16
C THR A 164 -36.81 29.34 5.81
N THR A 165 -36.94 29.67 4.52
CA THR A 165 -36.82 31.07 4.06
C THR A 165 -38.12 31.88 4.28
N GLY A 166 -39.17 31.22 4.75
CA GLY A 166 -40.50 31.77 5.00
C GLY A 166 -41.46 30.71 5.57
N LYS A 167 -42.73 31.05 5.78
CA LYS A 167 -43.71 30.11 6.34
C LYS A 167 -44.06 29.01 5.32
N ILE A 168 -43.70 27.77 5.63
CA ILE A 168 -44.07 26.58 4.85
C ILE A 168 -45.50 26.15 5.19
N THR A 169 -46.28 25.88 4.15
CA THR A 169 -47.69 25.47 4.22
C THR A 169 -47.98 24.16 3.48
N ALA A 170 -47.00 23.63 2.75
CA ALA A 170 -47.09 22.34 2.06
C ALA A 170 -47.40 21.17 3.01
N PRO A 171 -48.29 20.25 2.61
CA PRO A 171 -48.56 19.03 3.37
C PRO A 171 -47.42 18.01 3.23
N GLN A 172 -47.29 17.12 4.22
CA GLN A 172 -46.36 15.98 4.16
C GLN A 172 -46.80 14.99 3.07
N VAL A 173 -45.86 14.53 2.25
CA VAL A 173 -46.12 13.65 1.09
C VAL A 173 -45.82 12.17 1.34
N LEU A 174 -44.99 11.87 2.35
CA LEU A 174 -44.66 10.52 2.77
C LEU A 174 -45.55 10.06 3.93
N LYS A 175 -45.91 8.77 3.92
CA LYS A 175 -46.57 8.11 5.05
C LYS A 175 -45.63 8.10 6.27
N PRO A 176 -46.13 8.37 7.48
CA PRO A 176 -45.32 8.37 8.70
C PRO A 176 -44.52 7.08 8.93
N GLU A 177 -45.09 5.92 8.59
CA GLU A 177 -44.43 4.60 8.74
C GLU A 177 -43.21 4.41 7.83
N ILE A 178 -43.19 5.01 6.64
CA ILE A 178 -42.07 4.90 5.69
C ILE A 178 -40.98 5.91 6.05
N MET A 179 -41.40 7.09 6.50
CA MET A 179 -40.50 8.09 7.06
C MET A 179 -39.74 7.57 8.30
N ALA A 180 -40.30 6.59 9.02
CA ALA A 180 -39.65 5.93 10.14
C ALA A 180 -38.59 4.88 9.75
N SER A 181 -38.67 4.30 8.54
CA SER A 181 -37.74 3.25 8.08
C SER A 181 -36.49 3.79 7.37
N TYR A 182 -36.46 5.07 7.00
CA TYR A 182 -35.30 5.75 6.41
C TYR A 182 -34.46 6.54 7.44
N ASN A 183 -34.70 6.28 8.73
CA ASN A 183 -33.89 6.83 9.81
C ASN A 183 -32.61 5.96 9.94
N GLY A 184 -31.45 6.49 9.50
CA GLY A 184 -30.15 5.81 9.61
C GLY A 184 -29.56 5.21 8.32
N ASN A 185 -30.21 5.37 7.15
CA ASN A 185 -29.75 4.78 5.88
C ASN A 185 -29.25 5.81 4.84
N PHE A 186 -28.79 6.99 5.28
CA PHE A 186 -28.23 8.03 4.41
C PHE A 186 -26.88 8.59 4.90
N ALA A 187 -26.17 7.85 5.75
CA ALA A 187 -24.85 8.25 6.26
C ALA A 187 -23.71 7.89 5.28
N THR A 188 -23.98 7.68 3.99
CA THR A 188 -22.92 7.42 3.01
C THR A 188 -22.39 8.74 2.46
N ILE A 189 -21.30 9.25 3.03
CA ILE A 189 -20.52 10.34 2.45
C ILE A 189 -19.70 9.71 1.31
N THR A 190 -19.90 10.18 0.08
CA THR A 190 -19.17 9.68 -1.08
C THR A 190 -18.32 10.76 -1.72
N GLY A 191 -17.07 10.42 -1.99
CA GLY A 191 -16.16 11.23 -2.80
C GLY A 191 -16.39 11.07 -4.30
N ASP A 192 -15.44 11.54 -5.10
CA ASP A 192 -15.43 11.33 -6.55
C ASP A 192 -14.11 10.74 -7.07
N SER A 193 -13.49 11.30 -8.10
CA SER A 193 -12.25 10.73 -8.67
C SER A 193 -11.10 11.74 -8.59
N LEU A 194 -11.21 12.64 -7.63
CA LEU A 194 -10.34 13.77 -7.37
C LEU A 194 -10.10 13.81 -5.87
N ASP A 195 -8.99 14.41 -5.47
CA ASP A 195 -8.66 14.67 -4.08
C ASP A 195 -9.81 15.36 -3.33
N ASN A 196 -10.26 14.74 -2.25
CA ASN A 196 -11.40 15.14 -1.44
C ASN A 196 -10.99 15.32 0.02
N LEU A 197 -11.68 16.25 0.70
CA LEU A 197 -11.64 16.35 2.15
C LEU A 197 -13.04 16.02 2.66
N LEU A 198 -13.19 14.84 3.25
CA LEU A 198 -14.44 14.30 3.76
C LEU A 198 -14.37 14.29 5.29
N ASN A 199 -15.39 14.85 5.94
CA ASN A 199 -15.49 14.84 7.40
C ASN A 199 -16.84 14.23 7.75
N GLY A 200 -16.81 13.17 8.55
CA GLY A 200 -17.94 12.62 9.26
C GLY A 200 -18.36 13.51 10.41
N THR A 201 -19.05 12.92 11.37
CA THR A 201 -19.82 13.61 12.38
C THR A 201 -19.43 13.11 13.77
N SER A 202 -20.40 13.01 14.69
CA SER A 202 -20.17 12.44 16.02
C SER A 202 -21.03 11.19 16.22
N ASP A 203 -21.52 10.64 15.12
CA ASP A 203 -22.38 9.48 15.02
C ASP A 203 -21.74 8.52 14.02
N ASN A 204 -22.11 7.25 14.06
CA ASN A 204 -21.62 6.24 13.11
C ASN A 204 -21.85 6.63 11.64
N ASP A 205 -20.77 6.87 10.92
CA ASP A 205 -20.72 7.30 9.54
C ASP A 205 -20.22 6.20 8.59
N SER A 206 -20.58 6.32 7.31
CA SER A 206 -20.02 5.47 6.25
C SER A 206 -19.44 6.37 5.17
N ILE A 207 -18.13 6.36 4.97
CA ILE A 207 -17.47 7.24 4.02
C ILE A 207 -16.72 6.40 2.98
N ASN A 208 -16.91 6.69 1.69
CA ASN A 208 -16.13 6.08 0.61
C ASN A 208 -15.67 7.19 -0.34
N SER A 209 -14.38 7.47 -0.45
CA SER A 209 -13.89 8.58 -1.28
C SER A 209 -13.64 8.21 -2.74
N PHE A 210 -13.51 6.92 -3.04
CA PHE A 210 -13.37 6.29 -4.36
C PHE A 210 -12.01 6.48 -5.02
N GLY A 211 -11.57 7.70 -5.31
CA GLY A 211 -10.18 7.86 -5.72
C GLY A 211 -9.75 9.29 -5.97
N GLY A 212 -8.45 9.46 -6.22
CA GLY A 212 -7.76 10.70 -5.87
C GLY A 212 -7.01 10.49 -4.56
N ASN A 213 -6.26 11.51 -4.11
CA ASN A 213 -5.60 11.45 -2.81
C ASN A 213 -6.46 12.18 -1.79
N ASP A 214 -7.16 11.43 -0.98
CA ASP A 214 -8.25 11.89 -0.14
C ASP A 214 -7.82 12.06 1.32
N THR A 215 -8.56 12.88 2.06
CA THR A 215 -8.44 12.98 3.52
C THR A 215 -9.82 12.76 4.11
N ILE A 216 -9.97 11.71 4.91
CA ILE A 216 -11.21 11.29 5.54
C ILE A 216 -11.04 11.35 7.05
N ASN A 217 -11.90 12.10 7.73
CA ASN A 217 -12.01 12.06 9.19
C ASN A 217 -13.39 11.48 9.56
N GLY A 218 -13.44 10.42 10.36
CA GLY A 218 -14.67 9.79 10.85
C GLY A 218 -15.35 10.66 11.90
N GLY A 219 -14.62 10.96 12.97
CA GLY A 219 -15.08 11.77 14.10
C GLY A 219 -15.45 10.89 15.29
N ASP A 220 -16.42 11.30 16.11
CA ASP A 220 -16.88 10.36 17.15
C ASP A 220 -17.86 9.35 16.51
N GLY A 221 -17.95 8.14 17.03
CA GLY A 221 -18.89 7.12 16.55
C GLY A 221 -18.19 5.87 16.07
N ASN A 222 -18.95 4.86 15.66
CA ASN A 222 -18.37 3.66 15.06
C ASN A 222 -18.52 3.75 13.54
N ASP A 223 -17.46 4.12 12.87
CA ASP A 223 -17.44 4.55 11.49
C ASP A 223 -16.96 3.44 10.54
N THR A 224 -17.26 3.62 9.26
CA THR A 224 -16.75 2.75 8.19
C THR A 224 -16.20 3.63 7.09
N LEU A 225 -14.88 3.69 6.95
CA LEU A 225 -14.17 4.59 6.05
C LEU A 225 -13.45 3.79 4.95
N GLY A 226 -13.56 4.24 3.70
CA GLY A 226 -12.86 3.67 2.55
C GLY A 226 -12.21 4.76 1.70
N GLY A 227 -10.89 4.67 1.50
CA GLY A 227 -10.12 5.56 0.63
C GLY A 227 -10.41 5.30 -0.85
N GLY A 228 -10.06 4.11 -1.31
CA GLY A 228 -10.25 3.73 -2.70
C GLY A 228 -8.92 3.82 -3.44
N ALA A 229 -8.88 4.47 -4.59
CA ALA A 229 -7.66 4.50 -5.41
C ALA A 229 -6.92 5.83 -5.28
N GLY A 230 -5.68 5.79 -4.82
CA GLY A 230 -4.81 6.95 -4.61
C GLY A 230 -4.17 6.85 -3.23
N ASN A 231 -3.37 7.86 -2.86
CA ASN A 231 -2.72 7.85 -1.55
C ASN A 231 -3.59 8.66 -0.58
N ASP A 232 -4.33 7.95 0.25
CA ASP A 232 -5.38 8.47 1.10
C ASP A 232 -4.91 8.59 2.56
N GLN A 233 -5.54 9.52 3.30
CA GLN A 233 -5.39 9.66 4.74
C GLN A 233 -6.73 9.42 5.41
N LEU A 234 -6.84 8.36 6.22
CA LEU A 234 -8.04 7.99 6.95
C LEU A 234 -7.79 8.12 8.45
N ASN A 235 -8.69 8.79 9.17
CA ASN A 235 -8.67 8.91 10.63
C ASN A 235 -10.02 8.51 11.21
N GLY A 236 -10.07 7.50 12.07
CA GLY A 236 -11.28 7.02 12.75
C GLY A 236 -11.74 7.99 13.84
N ASP A 237 -10.79 8.60 14.56
CA ASP A 237 -10.97 9.42 15.74
C ASP A 237 -11.45 8.60 16.97
N ALA A 238 -12.73 8.58 17.33
CA ALA A 238 -13.16 7.96 18.59
C ALA A 238 -14.37 7.05 18.41
N GLY A 239 -14.21 5.78 18.75
CA GLY A 239 -15.24 4.75 18.70
C GLY A 239 -14.65 3.47 18.13
N ASN A 240 -15.48 2.55 17.67
CA ASN A 240 -14.97 1.31 17.08
C ASN A 240 -15.15 1.36 15.57
N ASP A 241 -14.07 1.67 14.86
CA ASP A 241 -14.07 2.05 13.46
C ASP A 241 -13.58 0.92 12.56
N SER A 242 -13.99 0.98 11.29
CA SER A 242 -13.56 0.07 10.24
C SER A 242 -12.99 0.89 9.08
N LEU A 243 -11.67 0.87 8.92
CA LEU A 243 -10.96 1.69 7.94
C LEU A 243 -10.33 0.78 6.87
N THR A 244 -10.42 1.18 5.60
CA THR A 244 -9.79 0.45 4.48
C THR A 244 -9.19 1.43 3.48
N GLY A 245 -7.88 1.35 3.25
CA GLY A 245 -7.14 2.19 2.30
C GLY A 245 -7.50 1.87 0.85
N TRP A 246 -7.34 0.59 0.47
CA TRP A 246 -7.54 0.00 -0.85
C TRP A 246 -6.31 0.02 -1.76
N ILE A 247 -6.14 0.98 -2.67
CA ILE A 247 -5.03 0.98 -3.64
C ILE A 247 -4.27 2.28 -3.50
N GLY A 248 -2.97 2.18 -3.23
CA GLY A 248 -2.05 3.32 -3.12
C GLY A 248 -1.43 3.36 -1.73
N ASN A 249 -0.45 4.24 -1.54
CA ASN A 249 0.25 4.34 -0.26
C ASN A 249 -0.61 5.13 0.73
N ASP A 250 -1.33 4.45 1.61
CA ASP A 250 -2.31 5.04 2.51
C ASP A 250 -1.76 5.27 3.92
N ILE A 251 -2.33 6.26 4.62
CA ILE A 251 -2.09 6.53 6.03
C ILE A 251 -3.41 6.34 6.77
N ILE A 252 -3.47 5.38 7.68
CA ILE A 252 -4.68 4.97 8.38
C ILE A 252 -4.45 5.04 9.90
N ASP A 253 -5.26 5.82 10.60
CA ASP A 253 -5.21 6.00 12.07
C ASP A 253 -6.58 5.61 12.65
N GLY A 254 -6.62 4.60 13.53
CA GLY A 254 -7.84 4.12 14.19
C GLY A 254 -8.32 5.11 15.24
N GLY A 255 -7.48 5.36 16.24
CA GLY A 255 -7.71 6.37 17.27
C GLY A 255 -8.06 5.73 18.61
N ASP A 256 -9.14 6.19 19.24
CA ASP A 256 -9.63 5.64 20.50
C ASP A 256 -10.72 4.58 20.26
N GLY A 257 -10.48 3.31 20.58
CA GLY A 257 -11.51 2.27 20.64
C GLY A 257 -11.07 0.95 20.03
N PHE A 258 -12.00 0.04 19.75
CA PHE A 258 -11.62 -1.27 19.18
C PHE A 258 -11.79 -1.23 17.66
N ASP A 259 -10.71 -0.95 16.95
CA ASP A 259 -10.71 -0.63 15.53
C ASP A 259 -10.29 -1.81 14.64
N THR A 260 -10.65 -1.71 13.37
CA THR A 260 -10.22 -2.65 12.33
C THR A 260 -9.71 -1.88 11.12
N LEU A 261 -8.40 -1.99 10.88
CA LEU A 261 -7.68 -1.29 9.83
C LEU A 261 -7.20 -2.29 8.77
N GLN A 262 -7.32 -1.90 7.51
CA GLN A 262 -6.76 -2.63 6.38
C GLN A 262 -6.10 -1.64 5.41
N GLY A 263 -4.81 -1.81 5.13
CA GLY A 263 -4.06 -1.02 4.15
C GLY A 263 -4.59 -1.27 2.74
N GLY A 264 -4.17 -2.40 2.15
CA GLY A 264 -4.60 -2.79 0.82
C GLY A 264 -3.43 -3.15 -0.09
N ASP A 265 -3.37 -2.51 -1.24
CA ASP A 265 -2.28 -2.66 -2.21
C ASP A 265 -1.33 -1.44 -2.11
N ASP A 266 -0.03 -1.67 -2.28
CA ASP A 266 1.06 -0.71 -2.17
C ASP A 266 1.47 -0.43 -0.70
N ALA A 267 2.40 0.48 -0.45
CA ALA A 267 3.07 0.60 0.85
C ALA A 267 2.28 1.50 1.82
N ASP A 268 1.68 0.91 2.84
CA ASP A 268 0.77 1.56 3.76
C ASP A 268 1.38 1.87 5.14
N THR A 269 0.77 2.81 5.86
CA THR A 269 1.09 3.10 7.26
C THR A 269 -0.18 3.07 8.10
N LEU A 270 -0.26 2.12 9.03
CA LEU A 270 -1.42 1.89 9.90
C LEU A 270 -1.04 2.13 11.37
N ASN A 271 -1.89 2.85 12.10
CA ASN A 271 -1.82 3.02 13.54
C ASN A 271 -3.14 2.62 14.20
N GLY A 272 -3.11 1.66 15.12
CA GLY A 272 -4.28 1.20 15.88
C GLY A 272 -4.76 2.29 16.84
N GLY A 273 -3.90 2.64 17.79
CA GLY A 273 -4.12 3.71 18.74
C GLY A 273 -4.33 3.18 20.16
N ASN A 274 -5.45 3.52 20.78
CA ASN A 274 -5.76 3.06 22.14
C ASN A 274 -6.83 1.96 22.10
N ASP A 275 -6.70 0.99 23.01
CA ASP A 275 -7.54 -0.21 23.13
C ASP A 275 -7.14 -1.30 22.10
N ALA A 276 -7.86 -2.42 22.04
CA ALA A 276 -7.39 -3.60 21.33
C ALA A 276 -7.85 -3.62 19.86
N ASP A 277 -6.89 -3.50 18.94
CA ASP A 277 -7.13 -3.27 17.53
C ASP A 277 -6.81 -4.47 16.64
N THR A 278 -7.27 -4.39 15.40
CA THR A 278 -6.96 -5.37 14.34
C THR A 278 -6.40 -4.66 13.12
N LEU A 279 -5.13 -4.88 12.81
CA LEU A 279 -4.43 -4.25 11.69
C LEU A 279 -4.03 -5.30 10.65
N LYS A 280 -4.18 -4.95 9.37
CA LYS A 280 -3.73 -5.74 8.22
C LYS A 280 -3.08 -4.86 7.18
N GLY A 281 -1.84 -5.16 6.81
CA GLY A 281 -1.08 -4.43 5.79
C GLY A 281 -1.68 -4.68 4.43
N GLY A 282 -1.38 -5.84 3.84
CA GLY A 282 -1.94 -6.26 2.57
C GLY A 282 -0.88 -6.75 1.62
N THR A 283 -0.59 -5.99 0.56
CA THR A 283 0.54 -6.23 -0.33
C THR A 283 1.32 -4.94 -0.45
N GLY A 284 2.64 -5.01 -0.51
CA GLY A 284 3.49 -3.84 -0.37
C GLY A 284 4.21 -3.86 0.97
N ASN A 285 5.24 -3.03 1.10
CA ASN A 285 6.05 -3.00 2.31
C ASN A 285 5.40 -2.06 3.32
N ASP A 286 4.69 -2.61 4.29
CA ASP A 286 3.81 -1.85 5.18
C ASP A 286 4.47 -1.51 6.53
N GLN A 287 3.97 -0.45 7.17
CA GLN A 287 4.31 -0.08 8.54
C GLN A 287 3.06 -0.15 9.42
N LEU A 288 3.03 -1.06 10.40
CA LEU A 288 1.88 -1.26 11.29
C LEU A 288 2.29 -1.06 12.75
N ASN A 289 1.54 -0.23 13.48
CA ASN A 289 1.76 0.03 14.90
C ASN A 289 0.46 -0.17 15.69
N GLY A 290 0.43 -1.08 16.66
CA GLY A 290 -0.73 -1.30 17.54
C GLY A 290 -0.91 -0.19 18.58
N ASP A 291 0.19 0.46 18.99
CA ASP A 291 0.24 1.46 20.06
C ASP A 291 -0.08 0.87 21.45
N SER A 292 -1.31 0.93 21.95
CA SER A 292 -1.63 0.44 23.30
C SER A 292 -2.91 -0.38 23.32
N GLY A 293 -2.83 -1.62 23.76
CA GLY A 293 -3.92 -2.57 23.52
C GLY A 293 -3.42 -3.99 23.62
N ASP A 294 -4.34 -4.95 23.55
CA ASP A 294 -3.93 -6.33 23.26
C ASP A 294 -4.23 -6.55 21.76
N ASP A 295 -3.29 -6.21 20.89
CA ASP A 295 -3.52 -6.00 19.46
C ASP A 295 -3.34 -7.26 18.61
N PHE A 296 -4.00 -7.27 17.44
CA PHE A 296 -3.83 -8.29 16.42
C PHE A 296 -3.32 -7.66 15.11
N ILE A 297 -2.09 -7.96 14.74
CA ILE A 297 -1.38 -7.32 13.62
C ILE A 297 -0.94 -8.38 12.61
N GLN A 298 -1.20 -8.14 11.32
CA GLN A 298 -0.72 -8.98 10.21
C GLN A 298 -0.14 -8.12 9.09
N GLY A 299 1.14 -8.27 8.76
CA GLY A 299 1.76 -7.59 7.61
C GLY A 299 1.22 -8.12 6.27
N GLN A 300 1.21 -9.45 6.15
CA GLN A 300 0.68 -10.26 5.04
C GLN A 300 1.68 -10.57 3.92
N ALA A 301 1.99 -9.66 3.00
CA ALA A 301 2.85 -9.96 1.87
C ALA A 301 3.83 -8.82 1.61
N ASP A 302 5.03 -9.19 1.17
CA ASP A 302 6.18 -8.30 1.02
C ASP A 302 6.82 -7.94 2.38
N ASP A 303 7.86 -7.11 2.38
CA ASP A 303 8.69 -6.92 3.58
C ASP A 303 8.09 -5.85 4.50
N ASP A 304 7.58 -6.26 5.66
CA ASP A 304 6.81 -5.40 6.58
C ASP A 304 7.56 -4.97 7.85
N GLU A 305 7.23 -3.80 8.39
CA GLU A 305 7.66 -3.33 9.72
C GLU A 305 6.47 -3.28 10.69
N LEU A 306 6.47 -4.19 11.66
CA LEU A 306 5.35 -4.44 12.57
C LEU A 306 5.77 -4.15 14.03
N ASN A 307 4.94 -3.38 14.72
CA ASN A 307 5.11 -3.03 16.13
C ASN A 307 3.81 -3.33 16.91
N GLY A 308 3.88 -4.25 17.88
CA GLY A 308 2.81 -4.56 18.83
C GLY A 308 2.48 -3.35 19.70
N GLY A 309 3.38 -2.98 20.59
CA GLY A 309 3.24 -1.77 21.42
C GLY A 309 3.18 -2.10 22.90
N ASP A 310 2.29 -1.43 23.63
CA ASP A 310 2.02 -1.72 25.05
C ASP A 310 0.82 -2.69 25.15
N GLY A 311 1.04 -3.88 25.71
CA GLY A 311 0.00 -4.87 26.02
C GLY A 311 0.36 -6.25 25.51
N GLN A 312 -0.59 -7.20 25.48
CA GLN A 312 -0.30 -8.57 25.05
C GLN A 312 -0.71 -8.78 23.60
N ASP A 313 0.26 -8.67 22.70
CA ASP A 313 0.00 -8.57 21.28
C ASP A 313 0.16 -9.91 20.55
N THR A 314 -0.54 -10.03 19.43
CA THR A 314 -0.35 -11.13 18.47
C THR A 314 0.03 -10.53 17.13
N VAL A 315 1.30 -10.70 16.74
CA VAL A 315 1.86 -10.08 15.54
C VAL A 315 2.39 -11.15 14.59
N GLY A 316 1.97 -11.08 13.32
CA GLY A 316 2.42 -11.96 12.26
C GLY A 316 3.00 -11.18 11.09
N GLY A 317 4.24 -11.49 10.69
CA GLY A 317 4.92 -10.96 9.50
C GLY A 317 4.15 -11.29 8.23
N GLY A 318 4.33 -12.51 7.71
CA GLY A 318 3.62 -12.96 6.53
C GLY A 318 4.56 -13.61 5.52
N ASN A 319 4.51 -13.19 4.26
CA ASN A 319 5.56 -13.53 3.32
C ASN A 319 6.43 -12.31 3.14
N GLY A 320 7.75 -12.46 3.21
CA GLY A 320 8.65 -11.31 3.13
C GLY A 320 9.72 -11.45 4.20
N ASN A 321 10.68 -10.54 4.19
CA ASN A 321 11.67 -10.44 5.24
C ASN A 321 11.19 -9.39 6.24
N ASP A 322 10.48 -9.84 7.26
CA ASP A 322 9.72 -8.94 8.13
C ASP A 322 10.52 -8.49 9.35
N ILE A 323 10.23 -7.29 9.84
CA ILE A 323 10.72 -6.76 11.11
C ILE A 323 9.54 -6.73 12.09
N VAL A 324 9.60 -7.56 13.12
CA VAL A 324 8.51 -7.71 14.09
C VAL A 324 8.98 -7.39 15.51
N ASN A 325 8.36 -6.40 16.15
CA ASN A 325 8.65 -6.02 17.53
C ASN A 325 7.40 -6.15 18.41
N GLY A 326 7.45 -6.95 19.48
CA GLY A 326 6.37 -7.08 20.46
C GLY A 326 6.28 -5.88 21.41
N ASN A 327 7.43 -5.37 21.85
CA ASN A 327 7.57 -4.32 22.85
C ASN A 327 7.12 -4.75 24.25
N ALA A 328 6.06 -4.20 24.82
CA ALA A 328 5.81 -4.30 26.25
C ALA A 328 4.59 -5.18 26.58
N GLY A 329 4.82 -6.46 26.82
CA GLY A 329 3.83 -7.35 27.40
C GLY A 329 4.22 -8.81 27.23
N ASN A 330 3.24 -9.72 27.17
CA ASN A 330 3.57 -11.12 26.89
C ASN A 330 3.05 -11.43 25.49
N ASP A 331 3.94 -11.30 24.52
CA ASP A 331 3.57 -11.19 23.12
C ASP A 331 3.71 -12.53 22.39
N SER A 332 2.98 -12.67 21.29
CA SER A 332 3.05 -13.83 20.40
C SER A 332 3.42 -13.36 18.99
N LEU A 333 4.69 -13.53 18.64
CA LEU A 333 5.26 -13.09 17.36
C LEU A 333 5.48 -14.28 16.43
N THR A 334 5.19 -14.13 15.14
CA THR A 334 5.46 -15.17 14.12
C THR A 334 5.89 -14.53 12.81
N GLY A 335 7.05 -14.89 12.27
CA GLY A 335 7.60 -14.35 11.03
C GLY A 335 6.92 -14.93 9.78
N TRP A 336 6.78 -16.26 9.76
CA TRP A 336 6.19 -17.09 8.70
C TRP A 336 7.14 -17.43 7.55
N LEU A 337 7.09 -16.77 6.40
CA LEU A 337 7.88 -17.12 5.21
C LEU A 337 8.85 -15.99 4.90
N GLY A 338 10.15 -16.28 4.87
CA GLY A 338 11.20 -15.31 4.54
C GLY A 338 12.18 -15.17 5.68
N ASP A 339 13.19 -14.31 5.51
CA ASP A 339 14.26 -14.13 6.50
C ASP A 339 13.88 -13.03 7.49
N ASP A 340 13.28 -13.42 8.61
CA ASP A 340 12.62 -12.48 9.52
C ASP A 340 13.52 -12.01 10.68
N THR A 341 13.25 -10.81 11.19
CA THR A 341 13.84 -10.30 12.44
C THR A 341 12.76 -10.04 13.48
N LEU A 342 12.76 -10.82 14.56
CA LEU A 342 11.75 -10.76 15.60
C LEU A 342 12.35 -10.42 16.97
N THR A 343 11.77 -9.41 17.62
CA THR A 343 12.14 -8.96 18.96
C THR A 343 10.93 -9.00 19.90
N GLY A 344 11.00 -9.81 20.97
CA GLY A 344 9.95 -9.93 22.00
C GLY A 344 9.76 -8.61 22.75
N GLY A 345 10.79 -8.21 23.50
CA GLY A 345 10.80 -6.94 24.24
C GLY A 345 10.78 -7.19 25.74
N THR A 346 9.80 -6.64 26.46
CA THR A 346 9.67 -6.88 27.90
C THR A 346 8.49 -7.77 28.21
N GLY A 347 8.72 -8.91 28.84
CA GLY A 347 7.70 -9.76 29.43
C GLY A 347 8.02 -11.23 29.26
N ASN A 348 7.08 -12.07 28.83
CA ASN A 348 7.39 -13.48 28.57
C ASN A 348 6.77 -13.85 27.24
N ASP A 349 7.59 -13.79 26.21
CA ASP A 349 7.14 -13.77 24.84
C ASP A 349 7.22 -15.14 24.19
N VAL A 350 6.44 -15.32 23.14
CA VAL A 350 6.52 -16.48 22.25
C VAL A 350 6.93 -15.96 20.88
N VAL A 351 8.17 -16.22 20.48
CA VAL A 351 8.76 -15.74 19.23
C VAL A 351 9.02 -16.93 18.31
N LYS A 352 8.45 -16.90 17.11
CA LYS A 352 8.59 -17.95 16.10
C LYS A 352 9.08 -17.36 14.79
N GLY A 353 10.21 -17.82 14.27
CA GLY A 353 10.73 -17.41 12.96
C GLY A 353 9.81 -17.92 11.86
N GLY A 354 10.01 -19.16 11.44
CA GLY A 354 9.19 -19.79 10.41
C GLY A 354 10.04 -20.55 9.42
N ASP A 355 9.82 -20.34 8.13
CA ASP A 355 10.71 -20.84 7.09
C ASP A 355 11.62 -19.69 6.63
N GLY A 356 12.93 -19.81 6.85
CA GLY A 356 13.86 -18.76 6.42
C GLY A 356 15.09 -18.70 7.31
N LEU A 357 15.91 -17.68 7.15
CA LEU A 357 17.06 -17.43 8.02
C LEU A 357 16.69 -16.41 9.08
N ASP A 358 16.09 -16.87 10.18
CA ASP A 358 15.47 -15.95 11.12
C ASP A 358 16.42 -15.45 12.21
N ILE A 359 16.16 -14.24 12.70
CA ILE A 359 16.85 -13.61 13.83
C ILE A 359 15.84 -13.40 14.96
N LEU A 360 16.00 -14.12 16.05
CA LEU A 360 15.07 -14.10 17.19
C LEU A 360 15.76 -13.54 18.44
N ASN A 361 15.18 -12.50 19.04
CA ASN A 361 15.64 -11.91 20.29
C ASN A 361 14.48 -11.80 21.29
N GLY A 362 14.51 -12.54 22.39
CA GLY A 362 13.48 -12.42 23.44
C GLY A 362 13.57 -11.11 24.23
N GLU A 363 14.79 -10.59 24.39
CA GLU A 363 15.13 -9.47 25.29
C GLU A 363 14.91 -9.74 26.79
N GLN A 364 13.92 -9.10 27.42
CA GLN A 364 13.73 -9.11 28.87
C GLN A 364 12.61 -10.06 29.28
N GLY A 365 12.96 -10.99 30.16
CA GLY A 365 12.01 -11.91 30.79
C GLY A 365 12.18 -13.30 30.21
N THR A 366 11.19 -14.19 30.37
CA THR A 366 11.38 -15.62 30.10
C THR A 366 10.64 -16.03 28.84
N ASP A 367 11.37 -16.06 27.74
CA ASP A 367 10.80 -16.16 26.40
C ASP A 367 10.87 -17.58 25.84
N THR A 368 10.00 -17.88 24.88
CA THR A 368 10.01 -19.13 24.12
C THR A 368 10.33 -18.82 22.68
N LEU A 369 11.49 -19.28 22.20
CA LEU A 369 12.03 -19.02 20.87
C LEU A 369 11.98 -20.30 20.03
N THR A 370 11.35 -20.24 18.87
CA THR A 370 11.27 -21.33 17.88
C THR A 370 11.81 -20.81 16.56
N GLY A 371 12.94 -21.34 16.09
CA GLY A 371 13.55 -20.89 14.83
C GLY A 371 12.71 -21.30 13.63
N GLY A 372 12.40 -22.59 13.52
CA GLY A 372 11.64 -23.16 12.42
C GLY A 372 12.51 -23.96 11.45
N SER A 373 12.37 -23.70 10.15
CA SER A 373 13.11 -24.37 9.09
C SER A 373 14.27 -23.50 8.60
N ASN A 374 15.37 -24.14 8.22
CA ASN A 374 16.63 -23.50 7.80
C ASN A 374 17.42 -22.93 9.01
N SER A 375 18.38 -22.05 8.75
CA SER A 375 19.41 -21.69 9.73
C SER A 375 19.03 -20.43 10.50
N ASP A 376 18.82 -20.57 11.80
CA ASP A 376 18.34 -19.47 12.62
C ASP A 376 19.39 -18.90 13.58
N ARG A 377 19.13 -17.68 14.07
CA ARG A 377 19.97 -16.98 15.05
C ARG A 377 19.17 -16.60 16.27
N PHE A 378 19.49 -17.25 17.39
CA PHE A 378 18.94 -16.93 18.71
C PHE A 378 19.85 -15.92 19.41
N ILE A 379 19.41 -14.67 19.49
CA ILE A 379 20.17 -13.55 20.01
C ILE A 379 19.99 -13.42 21.52
N PHE A 380 21.11 -13.28 22.22
CA PHE A 380 21.14 -12.90 23.63
C PHE A 380 21.89 -11.58 23.78
N ASP A 381 21.14 -10.48 23.72
CA ASP A 381 21.65 -9.13 23.88
C ASP A 381 20.63 -8.21 24.56
N ILE A 382 20.93 -7.80 25.79
CA ILE A 382 20.12 -6.85 26.56
C ILE A 382 20.85 -5.50 26.72
N GLY A 383 21.88 -5.23 25.91
CA GLY A 383 22.65 -4.00 26.02
C GLY A 383 23.32 -3.78 27.39
N SER A 384 23.91 -2.60 27.60
CA SER A 384 24.67 -2.30 28.82
C SER A 384 23.80 -1.86 30.01
N GLN A 385 22.48 -1.77 29.84
CA GLN A 385 21.57 -1.20 30.82
C GLN A 385 20.90 -2.24 31.73
N PHE A 386 20.89 -3.51 31.30
CA PHE A 386 20.23 -4.60 31.99
C PHE A 386 21.26 -5.58 32.58
N ASN A 387 20.88 -6.28 33.67
CA ASN A 387 21.74 -7.29 34.29
C ASN A 387 21.47 -8.68 33.70
N LEU A 388 22.43 -9.60 33.85
CA LEU A 388 22.24 -11.02 33.48
C LEU A 388 21.05 -11.70 34.16
N THR A 389 20.52 -11.13 35.24
CA THR A 389 19.28 -11.59 35.89
C THR A 389 18.01 -11.21 35.14
N ASP A 390 18.13 -10.32 34.17
CA ASP A 390 17.03 -9.67 33.45
C ASP A 390 16.85 -10.26 32.04
N ILE A 391 17.80 -11.07 31.53
CA ILE A 391 17.68 -11.91 30.30
C ILE A 391 16.61 -13.00 30.47
N GLY A 392 16.03 -13.13 31.67
CA GLY A 392 15.32 -14.32 32.12
C GLY A 392 16.01 -15.62 31.72
N SER A 393 15.24 -16.69 31.59
CA SER A 393 15.78 -18.02 31.29
C SER A 393 15.05 -18.59 30.08
N ASP A 394 15.38 -18.05 28.92
CA ASP A 394 14.68 -18.36 27.68
C ASP A 394 14.71 -19.83 27.32
N ILE A 395 13.73 -20.25 26.52
CA ILE A 395 13.53 -21.60 26.07
C ILE A 395 13.66 -21.60 24.55
N ILE A 396 14.72 -22.22 24.03
CA ILE A 396 14.86 -22.49 22.60
C ILE A 396 14.28 -23.87 22.32
N THR A 397 13.26 -23.95 21.47
CA THR A 397 12.45 -25.18 21.35
C THR A 397 13.02 -26.20 20.37
N ASP A 398 13.70 -25.76 19.32
CA ASP A 398 13.96 -26.57 18.12
C ASP A 398 15.40 -26.50 17.57
N PHE A 399 16.31 -25.79 18.26
CA PHE A 399 17.73 -25.64 17.87
C PHE A 399 18.34 -26.87 17.15
N ASN A 400 18.84 -26.67 15.93
CA ASN A 400 19.34 -27.72 15.07
C ASN A 400 20.68 -27.37 14.39
N SER A 401 21.78 -27.87 14.95
CA SER A 401 23.12 -27.70 14.34
C SER A 401 23.24 -28.25 12.91
N ALA A 402 22.34 -29.15 12.46
CA ALA A 402 22.37 -29.66 11.09
C ALA A 402 21.79 -28.67 10.08
N GLU A 403 20.91 -27.78 10.52
CA GLU A 403 20.39 -26.65 9.74
C GLU A 403 21.33 -25.45 9.78
N SER A 404 22.27 -25.43 10.74
CA SER A 404 23.31 -24.41 10.96
C SER A 404 22.93 -23.29 11.93
N ASP A 405 21.92 -23.52 12.75
CA ASP A 405 21.49 -22.61 13.81
C ASP A 405 22.64 -22.11 14.68
N LYS A 406 22.49 -20.88 15.15
CA LYS A 406 23.47 -20.18 15.98
C LYS A 406 22.85 -19.57 17.21
N ILE A 407 23.57 -19.70 18.32
CA ILE A 407 23.35 -18.92 19.53
C ILE A 407 24.29 -17.71 19.50
N VAL A 408 23.73 -16.53 19.38
CA VAL A 408 24.51 -15.29 19.26
C VAL A 408 24.61 -14.62 20.62
N LEU A 409 25.83 -14.43 21.10
CA LEU A 409 26.11 -13.80 22.39
C LEU A 409 26.78 -12.45 22.19
N SER A 410 26.13 -11.40 22.67
CA SER A 410 26.68 -10.05 22.57
C SER A 410 27.76 -9.79 23.61
N LYS A 411 28.92 -9.27 23.17
CA LYS A 411 30.05 -8.99 24.06
C LYS A 411 29.81 -7.81 25.01
N THR A 412 28.78 -7.00 24.78
CA THR A 412 28.31 -5.97 25.72
C THR A 412 27.65 -6.60 26.94
N THR A 413 26.95 -7.72 26.75
CA THR A 413 26.26 -8.49 27.79
C THR A 413 27.21 -9.54 28.40
N PHE A 414 27.88 -10.33 27.57
CA PHE A 414 28.81 -11.40 27.95
C PHE A 414 30.26 -10.91 28.06
N THR A 415 30.46 -9.82 28.81
CA THR A 415 31.72 -9.04 28.89
C THR A 415 32.98 -9.80 29.32
N SER A 416 32.83 -10.97 29.97
CA SER A 416 33.97 -11.76 30.45
C SER A 416 34.53 -12.73 29.40
N LEU A 417 33.86 -12.86 28.25
CA LEU A 417 34.33 -13.65 27.11
C LEU A 417 35.54 -12.98 26.45
N ALA A 418 36.65 -13.70 26.41
CA ALA A 418 37.93 -13.29 25.86
C ALA A 418 38.02 -13.55 24.35
N SER A 419 37.27 -14.51 23.80
CA SER A 419 37.18 -14.72 22.35
C SER A 419 36.80 -13.42 21.63
N VAL A 420 37.42 -13.18 20.47
CA VAL A 420 37.07 -12.04 19.62
C VAL A 420 35.70 -12.25 18.95
N ALA A 421 35.10 -11.19 18.43
CA ALA A 421 33.86 -11.31 17.66
C ALA A 421 34.07 -12.20 16.42
N GLY A 422 33.06 -13.00 16.08
CA GLY A 422 33.07 -13.99 15.01
C GLY A 422 32.48 -15.33 15.42
N ASP A 423 32.59 -16.30 14.51
CA ASP A 423 32.01 -17.64 14.69
C ASP A 423 32.85 -18.49 15.66
N GLY A 424 32.15 -19.01 16.64
CA GLY A 424 32.63 -19.88 17.69
C GLY A 424 33.62 -19.26 18.68
N PHE A 425 34.09 -20.10 19.61
CA PHE A 425 35.05 -19.68 20.62
C PHE A 425 36.50 -19.81 20.12
N SER A 426 37.10 -18.67 19.77
CA SER A 426 38.53 -18.58 19.41
C SER A 426 39.50 -18.88 20.57
N VAL A 427 39.04 -18.83 21.83
CA VAL A 427 39.83 -19.11 23.03
C VAL A 427 39.40 -20.43 23.65
N ALA A 428 40.36 -21.35 23.80
CA ALA A 428 40.10 -22.67 24.37
C ALA A 428 39.66 -22.59 25.84
N GLY A 429 38.67 -23.41 26.20
CA GLY A 429 38.16 -23.53 27.57
C GLY A 429 37.10 -22.49 27.95
N GLU A 430 36.65 -21.65 27.01
CA GLU A 430 35.51 -20.74 27.26
C GLU A 430 34.17 -21.44 27.20
N PHE A 431 34.04 -22.52 26.44
CA PHE A 431 32.86 -23.37 26.36
C PHE A 431 33.15 -24.78 26.87
N ALA A 432 32.21 -25.35 27.63
CA ALA A 432 32.26 -26.74 28.07
C ALA A 432 30.86 -27.38 28.07
N VAL A 433 30.81 -28.65 27.64
CA VAL A 433 29.62 -29.50 27.78
C VAL A 433 29.80 -30.43 28.98
N VAL A 434 28.78 -30.54 29.83
CA VAL A 434 28.72 -31.40 31.01
C VAL A 434 27.39 -32.16 31.05
N ASP A 435 27.29 -33.18 31.90
CA ASP A 435 26.13 -34.08 31.99
C ASP A 435 25.40 -34.05 33.34
N THR A 436 25.85 -33.22 34.28
CA THR A 436 25.28 -33.12 35.63
C THR A 436 25.39 -31.71 36.21
N ASP A 437 24.44 -31.32 37.05
CA ASP A 437 24.46 -30.02 37.76
C ASP A 437 25.69 -29.86 38.66
N ALA A 438 26.21 -30.96 39.20
CA ALA A 438 27.43 -30.96 40.00
C ALA A 438 28.67 -30.60 39.15
N ALA A 439 28.69 -31.03 37.88
CA ALA A 439 29.75 -30.68 36.94
C ALA A 439 29.61 -29.23 36.45
N VAL A 440 28.37 -28.73 36.26
CA VAL A 440 28.12 -27.30 36.01
C VAL A 440 28.77 -26.46 37.11
N ALA A 441 28.46 -26.77 38.37
CA ALA A 441 28.91 -26.00 39.54
C ALA A 441 30.44 -25.96 39.76
N THR A 442 31.19 -26.85 39.10
CA THR A 442 32.65 -26.99 39.26
C THR A 442 33.43 -26.64 37.99
N SER A 443 32.74 -26.34 36.89
CA SER A 443 33.35 -25.97 35.61
C SER A 443 34.07 -24.63 35.71
N SER A 444 35.23 -24.53 35.04
CA SER A 444 35.97 -23.28 34.88
C SER A 444 35.64 -22.53 33.58
N ALA A 445 34.82 -23.12 32.71
CA ALA A 445 34.41 -22.49 31.45
C ALA A 445 33.46 -21.31 31.71
N LYS A 446 33.40 -20.41 30.73
CA LYS A 446 32.55 -19.21 30.78
C LYS A 446 31.12 -19.54 30.37
N ILE A 447 30.94 -20.33 29.32
CA ILE A 447 29.66 -20.89 28.91
C ILE A 447 29.70 -22.39 29.23
N VAL A 448 28.69 -22.87 29.94
CA VAL A 448 28.57 -24.28 30.34
C VAL A 448 27.20 -24.80 29.89
N TYR A 449 27.20 -25.85 29.08
CA TYR A 449 25.99 -26.52 28.62
C TYR A 449 25.80 -27.85 29.36
N ASN A 450 24.66 -28.04 30.03
CA ASN A 450 24.27 -29.33 30.62
C ASN A 450 23.43 -30.12 29.62
N SER A 451 24.05 -31.09 28.95
CA SER A 451 23.41 -31.89 27.90
C SER A 451 22.30 -32.82 28.40
N THR A 452 22.16 -33.02 29.72
CA THR A 452 21.12 -33.90 30.29
C THR A 452 19.78 -33.18 30.42
N ASN A 453 19.80 -31.85 30.57
CA ASN A 453 18.59 -31.04 30.77
C ASN A 453 18.48 -29.84 29.82
N GLY A 454 19.44 -29.65 28.91
CA GLY A 454 19.41 -28.58 27.90
C GLY A 454 19.83 -27.21 28.41
N GLN A 455 20.27 -27.08 29.66
CA GLN A 455 20.49 -25.75 30.27
C GLN A 455 21.85 -25.15 29.92
N LEU A 456 21.85 -23.86 29.56
CA LEU A 456 23.02 -23.03 29.27
C LEU A 456 23.28 -22.03 30.40
N PHE A 457 24.50 -22.05 30.91
CA PHE A 457 24.94 -21.20 32.02
C PHE A 457 26.09 -20.30 31.61
N TYR A 458 26.07 -19.05 32.07
CA TYR A 458 27.17 -18.09 31.96
C TYR A 458 27.84 -17.84 33.32
N ASN A 459 29.18 -17.98 33.35
CA ASN A 459 30.05 -17.79 34.51
C ASN A 459 30.96 -16.58 34.31
N PRO A 460 30.48 -15.35 34.56
CA PRO A 460 31.28 -14.14 34.35
C PRO A 460 32.56 -14.12 35.18
N ASN A 461 32.52 -14.69 36.39
CA ASN A 461 33.62 -14.64 37.35
C ASN A 461 34.67 -15.76 37.17
N GLY A 462 34.39 -16.77 36.33
CA GLY A 462 35.25 -17.96 36.19
C GLY A 462 35.46 -18.73 37.50
N ALA A 463 34.53 -18.59 38.46
CA ALA A 463 34.63 -19.20 39.77
C ALA A 463 34.29 -20.69 39.70
N THR A 464 35.08 -21.53 40.38
CA THR A 464 34.94 -23.00 40.37
C THR A 464 34.00 -23.54 41.45
N SER A 465 33.25 -22.67 42.14
CA SER A 465 32.29 -23.06 43.18
C SER A 465 31.26 -21.98 43.43
N GLY A 466 29.98 -22.36 43.49
CA GLY A 466 28.88 -21.46 43.86
C GLY A 466 28.26 -20.70 42.68
N PHE A 467 27.88 -21.43 41.63
CA PHE A 467 27.14 -20.93 40.45
C PHE A 467 25.71 -20.41 40.73
N GLY A 468 25.30 -20.31 42.00
CA GLY A 468 23.89 -20.26 42.42
C GLY A 468 23.01 -19.37 41.55
N ASP A 469 21.94 -19.96 41.00
CA ASP A 469 20.74 -19.46 40.31
C ASP A 469 20.81 -18.23 39.36
N GLY A 470 21.89 -17.47 39.28
CA GLY A 470 22.00 -16.23 38.50
C GLY A 470 22.87 -16.33 37.24
N GLY A 471 23.16 -17.55 36.79
CA GLY A 471 23.95 -17.80 35.58
C GLY A 471 23.18 -18.53 34.47
N LEU A 472 22.03 -19.13 34.76
CA LEU A 472 21.17 -19.73 33.72
C LEU A 472 20.61 -18.60 32.87
N PHE A 473 20.77 -18.69 31.55
CA PHE A 473 20.24 -17.68 30.62
C PHE A 473 19.40 -18.31 29.50
N ALA A 474 19.57 -19.61 29.20
CA ALA A 474 18.79 -20.28 28.18
C ALA A 474 18.66 -21.79 28.47
N THR A 475 17.61 -22.40 27.93
CA THR A 475 17.38 -23.84 27.94
C THR A 475 16.99 -24.30 26.54
N LEU A 476 17.72 -25.28 25.99
CA LEU A 476 17.34 -25.96 24.75
C LEU A 476 16.41 -27.12 25.09
N GLU A 477 15.12 -26.98 24.78
CA GLU A 477 14.10 -27.99 25.11
C GLU A 477 14.40 -29.35 24.46
N ASN A 478 14.88 -29.33 23.22
CA ASN A 478 15.23 -30.51 22.45
C ASN A 478 16.56 -31.16 22.85
N GLN A 479 17.32 -30.55 23.78
CA GLN A 479 18.61 -31.03 24.26
C GLN A 479 19.64 -31.25 23.14
N ALA A 480 19.69 -30.36 22.15
CA ALA A 480 20.60 -30.46 21.02
C ALA A 480 22.08 -30.63 21.43
N ASN A 481 22.88 -31.25 20.56
CA ASN A 481 24.29 -31.51 20.84
C ASN A 481 25.18 -30.32 20.43
N LEU A 482 25.32 -29.34 21.33
CA LEU A 482 26.07 -28.12 21.08
C LEU A 482 27.59 -28.33 20.96
N GLN A 483 28.18 -27.66 19.98
CA GLN A 483 29.62 -27.49 19.74
C GLN A 483 30.03 -26.02 19.93
N ALA A 484 31.33 -25.77 20.03
CA ALA A 484 31.84 -24.39 20.13
C ALA A 484 31.51 -23.53 18.90
N GLU A 485 31.31 -24.15 17.73
CA GLU A 485 30.98 -23.50 16.45
C GLU A 485 29.49 -23.13 16.31
N ASP A 486 28.63 -23.59 17.23
CA ASP A 486 27.21 -23.23 17.29
C ASP A 486 26.97 -21.86 17.93
N PHE A 487 28.04 -21.21 18.39
CA PHE A 487 27.98 -19.88 18.99
C PHE A 487 28.55 -18.83 18.06
N VAL A 488 28.01 -17.61 18.10
CA VAL A 488 28.57 -16.43 17.42
C VAL A 488 28.75 -15.34 18.46
N LEU A 489 29.89 -14.65 18.44
CA LEU A 489 30.17 -13.53 19.33
C LEU A 489 30.09 -12.21 18.56
N THR A 490 29.30 -11.26 19.02
CA THR A 490 29.12 -9.95 18.36
C THR A 490 29.66 -8.81 19.23
N SER A 491 30.16 -7.74 18.60
CA SER A 491 30.71 -6.57 19.30
C SER A 491 29.73 -5.41 19.45
N ASN A 492 28.59 -5.48 18.78
CA ASN A 492 27.60 -4.41 18.73
C ASN A 492 26.36 -4.87 19.51
N SER A 493 25.62 -3.91 20.09
CA SER A 493 24.18 -4.15 20.30
C SER A 493 23.58 -4.56 18.95
N THR A 494 22.57 -5.43 18.95
CA THR A 494 21.73 -5.69 17.76
C THR A 494 21.60 -4.41 16.91
N PRO A 495 21.81 -4.50 15.57
CA PRO A 495 21.49 -3.35 14.74
C PRO A 495 20.05 -2.98 15.06
N THR A 496 19.83 -1.79 15.60
CA THR A 496 18.52 -1.17 15.44
C THR A 496 18.30 -1.16 13.94
N PRO A 497 17.24 -1.79 13.41
CA PRO A 497 16.91 -1.62 12.02
C PRO A 497 16.93 -0.12 11.77
N THR A 498 17.73 0.30 10.79
CA THR A 498 17.53 1.64 10.28
C THR A 498 16.14 1.55 9.67
N PRO A 499 15.16 2.40 10.07
CA PRO A 499 13.88 2.39 9.40
C PRO A 499 14.17 2.38 7.91
N VAL A 500 13.54 1.48 7.17
CA VAL A 500 13.48 1.63 5.71
C VAL A 500 13.08 3.09 5.53
N PRO A 501 13.89 3.93 4.86
CA PRO A 501 13.63 5.35 4.84
C PRO A 501 12.19 5.54 4.39
N ALA A 502 11.34 6.05 5.29
CA ALA A 502 9.99 6.46 4.97
C ALA A 502 10.05 7.13 3.60
N GLU A 503 9.19 6.70 2.68
CA GLU A 503 9.15 7.24 1.33
C GLU A 503 9.42 8.73 1.39
N ILE A 504 10.49 9.16 0.73
CA ILE A 504 10.90 10.55 0.74
C ILE A 504 9.82 11.32 -0.01
N THR A 505 8.78 11.76 0.70
CA THR A 505 7.80 12.74 0.25
C THR A 505 8.47 14.12 0.29
N SER A 506 9.51 14.29 -0.52
CA SER A 506 10.09 15.61 -0.77
C SER A 506 9.64 16.08 -2.14
N SER A 507 9.18 17.33 -2.18
CA SER A 507 8.87 18.05 -3.40
C SER A 507 10.05 17.91 -4.36
N VAL A 508 9.83 17.21 -5.47
CA VAL A 508 10.88 16.83 -6.42
C VAL A 508 11.83 18.00 -6.72
N ILE A 509 13.10 17.85 -6.34
CA ILE A 509 14.11 18.89 -6.58
C ILE A 509 14.39 19.02 -8.08
N LYS A 510 14.41 20.28 -8.53
CA LYS A 510 14.67 20.62 -9.93
C LYS A 510 16.13 20.99 -10.13
N PHE A 511 16.84 20.21 -10.93
CA PHE A 511 18.23 20.51 -11.28
C PHE A 511 18.53 20.25 -12.75
N THR A 512 19.59 20.89 -13.23
CA THR A 512 19.99 20.86 -14.64
C THR A 512 21.32 20.14 -14.82
N PRO A 513 21.62 19.63 -16.03
CA PRO A 513 22.92 19.06 -16.36
C PRO A 513 24.14 19.97 -16.14
N SER A 514 23.93 21.25 -15.81
CA SER A 514 24.97 22.24 -15.50
C SER A 514 25.13 22.56 -14.02
N ASP A 515 24.26 22.03 -13.15
CA ASP A 515 24.35 22.27 -11.71
C ASP A 515 25.50 21.45 -11.09
N THR A 516 26.26 22.06 -10.20
CA THR A 516 27.32 21.42 -9.40
C THR A 516 26.75 20.69 -8.20
N GLU A 517 27.50 19.75 -7.63
CA GLU A 517 27.11 18.99 -6.43
C GLU A 517 26.64 19.91 -5.29
N ALA A 518 27.40 20.97 -4.99
CA ALA A 518 27.04 21.93 -3.95
C ALA A 518 25.75 22.71 -4.27
N GLU A 519 25.45 22.97 -5.55
CA GLU A 519 24.22 23.63 -5.98
C GLU A 519 23.01 22.70 -5.92
N ILE A 520 23.21 21.39 -6.09
CA ILE A 520 22.15 20.38 -5.95
C ILE A 520 21.91 20.08 -4.46
N ALA A 521 22.96 19.89 -3.67
CA ALA A 521 22.88 19.70 -2.23
C ALA A 521 22.16 20.86 -1.53
N ALA A 522 22.43 22.10 -1.94
CA ALA A 522 21.76 23.29 -1.40
C ALA A 522 20.25 23.35 -1.69
N LYS A 523 19.74 22.55 -2.64
CA LYS A 523 18.31 22.43 -2.95
C LYS A 523 17.59 21.40 -2.09
N GLY A 524 18.33 20.61 -1.30
CA GLY A 524 17.80 19.76 -0.24
C GLY A 524 16.92 18.60 -0.70
N GLY A 525 17.29 17.94 -1.79
CA GLY A 525 16.55 16.75 -2.25
C GLY A 525 17.27 15.44 -2.02
N PRO A 526 16.63 14.30 -2.36
CA PRO A 526 17.09 12.97 -2.00
C PRO A 526 18.43 12.64 -2.66
N SER A 527 19.33 12.12 -1.84
CA SER A 527 20.63 11.62 -2.28
C SER A 527 21.03 10.36 -1.54
N ILE A 528 21.76 9.48 -2.22
CA ILE A 528 22.32 8.25 -1.67
C ILE A 528 23.85 8.33 -1.77
N GLU A 529 24.54 8.01 -0.69
CA GLU A 529 26.00 7.88 -0.67
C GLU A 529 26.40 6.42 -0.80
N ILE A 530 27.25 6.11 -1.77
CA ILE A 530 27.81 4.78 -2.02
C ILE A 530 29.33 4.91 -2.05
N GLY A 531 29.99 4.51 -0.97
CA GLY A 531 31.45 4.67 -0.84
C GLY A 531 31.86 6.15 -0.78
N THR A 532 32.64 6.62 -1.77
CA THR A 532 33.00 8.05 -1.94
C THR A 532 32.12 8.78 -2.97
N GLN A 533 31.12 8.09 -3.52
CA GLN A 533 30.25 8.57 -4.58
C GLN A 533 28.91 9.03 -3.99
N THR A 534 28.44 10.21 -4.38
CA THR A 534 27.12 10.73 -4.00
C THR A 534 26.22 10.78 -5.22
N ILE A 535 25.02 10.20 -5.11
CA ILE A 535 24.02 10.11 -6.16
C ILE A 535 22.82 10.97 -5.77
N TYR A 536 22.41 11.90 -6.63
CA TYR A 536 21.23 12.76 -6.44
C TYR A 536 20.12 12.39 -7.42
N ILE A 537 18.88 12.38 -6.94
CA ILE A 537 17.68 12.06 -7.72
C ILE A 537 16.77 13.31 -7.79
N GLY A 538 16.27 13.63 -8.99
CA GLY A 538 15.30 14.71 -9.15
C GLY A 538 14.71 14.81 -10.55
N THR A 539 14.18 15.98 -10.91
CA THR A 539 13.62 16.23 -12.26
C THR A 539 14.28 17.40 -12.96
N TRP A 540 14.40 17.29 -14.29
CA TRP A 540 14.83 18.37 -15.15
C TRP A 540 13.63 19.07 -15.79
N GLN A 541 13.45 20.35 -15.49
CA GLN A 541 12.38 21.15 -16.08
C GLN A 541 12.82 21.76 -17.42
N ARG A 542 12.46 21.12 -18.54
CA ARG A 542 12.81 21.60 -19.89
C ARG A 542 11.90 22.75 -20.37
N SER A 543 10.68 22.86 -19.84
CA SER A 543 9.71 23.95 -20.08
C SER A 543 8.72 24.09 -18.91
N SER A 544 7.76 25.02 -18.96
CA SER A 544 6.80 25.24 -17.85
C SER A 544 5.96 24.00 -17.48
N ASN A 545 5.88 23.00 -18.37
CA ASN A 545 4.93 21.89 -18.25
C ASN A 545 5.56 20.48 -18.38
N ASN A 546 6.89 20.34 -18.53
CA ASN A 546 7.55 19.03 -18.65
C ASN A 546 8.62 18.89 -17.56
N GLN A 547 8.57 17.79 -16.80
CA GLN A 547 9.54 17.41 -15.79
C GLN A 547 10.00 15.98 -16.12
N ASP A 548 11.24 15.83 -16.58
CA ASP A 548 11.81 14.54 -16.95
C ASP A 548 12.67 14.03 -15.76
N PRO A 549 12.61 12.75 -15.35
CA PRO A 549 13.46 12.23 -14.28
C PRO A 549 14.94 12.31 -14.67
N ILE A 550 15.80 12.69 -13.72
CA ILE A 550 17.25 12.83 -13.94
C ILE A 550 18.03 12.36 -12.71
N ILE A 551 19.14 11.67 -12.96
CA ILE A 551 20.07 11.21 -11.92
C ILE A 551 21.45 11.85 -12.18
N ALA A 552 22.07 12.36 -11.11
CA ALA A 552 23.42 12.93 -11.12
C ALA A 552 24.31 12.18 -10.14
N SER A 553 25.51 11.78 -10.57
CA SER A 553 26.50 11.09 -9.74
C SER A 553 27.80 11.89 -9.67
N PHE A 554 28.33 12.06 -8.45
CA PHE A 554 29.54 12.82 -8.11
C PHE A 554 30.54 11.95 -7.33
N ASP A 555 31.84 12.16 -7.53
CA ASP A 555 32.91 11.53 -6.73
C ASP A 555 34.11 12.49 -6.63
N ASP A 556 34.80 12.45 -5.49
CA ASP A 556 35.94 13.31 -5.13
C ASP A 556 37.10 13.23 -6.13
N THR A 557 37.21 12.11 -6.88
CA THR A 557 38.25 11.91 -7.88
C THR A 557 37.86 12.36 -9.30
N ASN A 558 36.56 12.59 -9.54
CA ASN A 558 36.03 13.01 -10.84
C ASN A 558 34.87 14.02 -10.70
N PRO A 559 35.16 15.32 -10.51
CA PRO A 559 34.16 16.37 -10.31
C PRO A 559 33.39 16.75 -11.60
N ALA A 560 33.55 16.01 -12.69
CA ALA A 560 32.84 16.21 -13.95
C ALA A 560 31.85 15.05 -14.15
N ASN A 561 30.61 15.33 -13.76
CA ASN A 561 29.40 14.51 -13.64
C ASN A 561 29.22 13.36 -14.66
N ASN A 562 28.62 12.26 -14.19
CA ASN A 562 27.95 11.25 -15.02
C ASN A 562 26.42 11.42 -14.89
N TRP A 563 25.73 11.66 -16.02
CA TRP A 563 24.28 11.92 -16.07
C TRP A 563 23.53 10.76 -16.74
N VAL A 564 22.38 10.34 -16.19
CA VAL A 564 21.48 9.35 -16.80
C VAL A 564 20.06 9.93 -16.96
N ARG A 565 19.45 9.73 -18.13
CA ARG A 565 18.08 10.16 -18.50
C ARG A 565 17.22 8.93 -18.78
N THR A 566 15.95 8.93 -18.40
CA THR A 566 15.09 7.72 -18.44
C THR A 566 13.96 7.70 -19.48
N ASP A 567 13.81 8.65 -20.40
CA ASP A 567 12.78 8.51 -21.45
C ASP A 567 13.08 9.04 -22.87
N TYR A 568 12.20 8.61 -23.76
CA TYR A 568 12.31 8.28 -25.19
C TYR A 568 12.18 9.50 -26.14
N GLU A 569 13.11 9.65 -27.10
CA GLU A 569 12.91 10.60 -28.21
C GLU A 569 12.01 10.03 -29.31
N SER A 570 10.84 10.65 -29.49
CA SER A 570 10.32 10.84 -30.85
C SER A 570 11.12 11.97 -31.50
N THR A 571 11.97 11.62 -32.47
CA THR A 571 12.41 12.36 -33.67
C THR A 571 13.86 12.07 -34.08
N GLY A 572 14.14 10.80 -34.38
CA GLY A 572 15.08 10.45 -35.44
C GLY A 572 16.45 9.93 -35.03
N ALA A 573 16.64 8.63 -35.31
CA ALA A 573 17.89 7.97 -35.71
C ALA A 573 18.85 7.37 -34.66
N ASP A 574 18.53 7.36 -33.37
CA ASP A 574 19.36 6.68 -32.36
C ASP A 574 18.51 6.06 -31.24
N SER A 575 17.98 4.87 -31.52
CA SER A 575 17.20 4.06 -30.59
C SER A 575 18.10 3.34 -29.58
N ARG A 576 18.49 4.03 -28.50
CA ARG A 576 19.25 3.42 -27.39
C ARG A 576 18.45 3.52 -26.09
N GLY A 577 17.78 2.42 -25.72
CA GLY A 577 17.27 2.26 -24.35
C GLY A 577 18.41 1.85 -23.43
N ARG A 578 18.53 2.52 -22.28
CA ARG A 578 19.39 2.13 -21.17
C ARG A 578 18.58 2.23 -19.89
N GLY A 579 18.58 1.17 -19.09
CA GLY A 579 17.97 1.13 -17.77
C GLY A 579 18.94 0.48 -16.79
N LEU A 580 18.93 0.97 -15.55
CA LEU A 580 19.59 0.32 -14.42
C LEU A 580 18.48 -0.23 -13.51
N PHE A 581 18.70 -1.40 -12.95
CA PHE A 581 17.79 -2.05 -12.01
C PHE A 581 18.61 -2.72 -10.91
N TRP A 582 18.06 -2.76 -9.70
CA TRP A 582 18.66 -3.34 -8.50
C TRP A 582 17.70 -4.40 -7.99
N ASP A 583 18.16 -5.64 -7.77
CA ASP A 583 17.27 -6.75 -7.37
C ASP A 583 17.28 -7.07 -5.87
N GLY A 584 18.10 -6.36 -5.09
CA GLY A 584 18.30 -6.58 -3.67
C GLY A 584 19.76 -6.83 -3.33
N ASP A 585 20.47 -7.59 -4.17
CA ASP A 585 21.85 -8.03 -3.95
C ASP A 585 22.84 -7.56 -5.03
N ASP A 586 22.34 -7.27 -6.24
CA ASP A 586 23.18 -6.91 -7.39
C ASP A 586 22.58 -5.75 -8.22
N LEU A 587 23.44 -4.90 -8.78
CA LEU A 587 23.07 -3.86 -9.76
C LEU A 587 23.17 -4.38 -11.22
N TYR A 588 22.08 -4.24 -11.97
CA TYR A 588 21.95 -4.67 -13.36
C TYR A 588 21.84 -3.52 -14.34
N ALA A 589 22.36 -3.74 -15.55
CA ALA A 589 22.21 -2.81 -16.65
C ALA A 589 21.67 -3.48 -17.91
N VAL A 590 20.66 -2.87 -18.51
CA VAL A 590 20.06 -3.30 -19.78
C VAL A 590 20.52 -2.38 -20.91
N PHE A 591 21.16 -2.94 -21.93
CA PHE A 591 21.65 -2.18 -23.08
C PHE A 591 21.06 -2.69 -24.41
N SER A 592 20.61 -1.76 -25.24
CA SER A 592 20.39 -2.00 -26.68
C SER A 592 21.61 -1.53 -27.47
N THR A 593 22.33 -2.44 -28.14
CA THR A 593 23.49 -2.07 -28.97
C THR A 593 23.11 -2.00 -30.45
N ASP A 594 23.26 -0.82 -31.08
CA ASP A 594 23.30 -0.68 -32.54
C ASP A 594 24.59 0.00 -33.02
N GLY A 595 25.12 -0.53 -34.12
CA GLY A 595 26.50 -0.33 -34.53
C GLY A 595 26.72 0.74 -35.61
N THR A 596 27.79 1.51 -35.39
CA THR A 596 28.68 2.22 -36.34
C THR A 596 28.33 3.69 -36.65
N GLN A 597 29.22 4.68 -36.48
CA GLN A 597 30.68 4.70 -36.66
C GLN A 597 31.44 5.29 -35.46
N GLY A 598 32.43 4.55 -34.93
CA GLY A 598 33.57 4.90 -34.03
C GLY A 598 33.51 6.13 -33.07
N SER A 599 33.92 6.03 -31.79
CA SER A 599 34.72 5.00 -31.11
C SER A 599 33.95 4.11 -30.12
N ALA A 600 33.23 3.13 -30.68
CA ALA A 600 33.06 1.82 -30.06
C ALA A 600 34.39 1.02 -29.91
N SER A 601 35.56 1.63 -30.14
CA SER A 601 36.87 0.99 -29.87
C SER A 601 37.11 0.77 -28.37
N GLU A 602 36.30 1.43 -27.55
CA GLU A 602 36.11 1.25 -26.11
C GLU A 602 34.93 0.30 -25.85
N ASP A 603 33.76 0.56 -26.46
CA ASP A 603 32.51 -0.18 -26.24
C ASP A 603 32.54 -1.70 -26.53
N PHE A 604 33.64 -2.26 -27.09
CA PHE A 604 33.76 -3.70 -27.38
C PHE A 604 35.08 -4.37 -27.00
N ARG A 605 36.18 -3.68 -26.64
CA ARG A 605 37.46 -4.40 -26.41
C ARG A 605 37.42 -5.42 -25.26
N ARG A 606 36.47 -5.30 -24.33
CA ARG A 606 36.33 -6.12 -23.11
C ARG A 606 35.23 -7.19 -23.15
N ALA A 607 34.56 -7.40 -24.27
CA ALA A 607 33.93 -8.70 -24.49
C ALA A 607 34.98 -9.84 -24.71
N ALA A 608 36.28 -9.51 -24.67
CA ALA A 608 37.44 -10.40 -24.86
C ALA A 608 38.16 -10.60 -23.50
N SER A 609 38.52 -11.80 -23.05
CA SER A 609 39.10 -12.96 -23.76
C SER A 609 38.97 -14.22 -22.89
N ASP A 610 38.62 -15.44 -23.33
CA ASP A 610 38.86 -16.12 -24.60
C ASP A 610 38.04 -17.44 -24.59
N ALA A 611 37.17 -17.72 -25.57
CA ALA A 611 36.82 -19.08 -26.04
C ALA A 611 35.80 -19.05 -27.20
N THR A 612 36.31 -18.78 -28.40
CA THR A 612 35.85 -19.33 -29.70
C THR A 612 34.37 -19.73 -29.86
N GLN A 613 33.55 -18.83 -30.41
CA GLN A 613 32.39 -19.23 -31.22
C GLN A 613 32.32 -18.44 -32.54
N SER A 614 32.28 -19.18 -33.64
CA SER A 614 32.54 -18.74 -35.01
C SER A 614 31.35 -18.08 -35.75
N TRP A 615 30.33 -17.58 -35.04
CA TRP A 615 29.09 -17.08 -35.66
C TRP A 615 28.88 -15.54 -35.62
N LEU A 616 29.88 -14.77 -35.20
CA LEU A 616 29.88 -13.32 -35.29
C LEU A 616 30.68 -12.83 -36.51
N ARG A 617 29.99 -12.60 -37.62
CA ARG A 617 30.47 -11.69 -38.68
C ARG A 617 29.42 -10.64 -39.01
N SER A 618 29.82 -9.38 -38.81
CA SER A 618 29.12 -8.19 -39.25
C SER A 618 29.24 -8.00 -40.77
N TYR A 619 28.22 -7.46 -41.42
CA TYR A 619 28.39 -6.57 -42.57
C TYR A 619 27.37 -5.43 -42.46
N GLY A 620 27.86 -4.20 -42.65
CA GLY A 620 27.14 -2.98 -42.29
C GLY A 620 26.14 -2.46 -43.32
N GLN A 621 25.54 -1.34 -42.89
CA GLN A 621 24.68 -0.37 -43.58
C GLN A 621 23.24 -0.84 -43.89
N GLY A 622 22.39 -0.73 -42.86
CA GLY A 622 20.93 -0.79 -42.95
C GLY A 622 20.32 -2.00 -42.23
N GLY A 623 19.92 -1.83 -40.96
CA GLY A 623 19.23 -2.87 -40.18
C GLY A 623 20.17 -3.88 -39.50
N GLY A 624 21.05 -3.39 -38.61
CA GLY A 624 21.90 -4.25 -37.79
C GLY A 624 21.11 -5.13 -36.82
N ARG A 625 21.72 -6.25 -36.40
CA ARG A 625 21.16 -7.09 -35.32
C ARG A 625 20.99 -6.23 -34.07
N LYS A 626 19.78 -6.20 -33.51
CA LYS A 626 19.59 -5.72 -32.14
C LYS A 626 20.02 -6.85 -31.22
N VAL A 627 21.05 -6.59 -30.41
CA VAL A 627 21.44 -7.44 -29.30
C VAL A 627 21.01 -6.70 -28.05
N SER A 628 20.18 -7.35 -27.24
CA SER A 628 19.93 -6.91 -25.87
C SER A 628 20.88 -7.67 -24.97
N VAL A 629 21.63 -6.92 -24.16
CA VAL A 629 22.56 -7.47 -23.19
C VAL A 629 22.01 -7.17 -21.80
N VAL A 630 21.91 -8.22 -20.98
CA VAL A 630 21.69 -8.10 -19.54
C VAL A 630 23.01 -8.43 -18.89
N ALA A 631 23.54 -7.51 -18.07
CA ALA A 631 24.82 -7.70 -17.40
C ALA A 631 24.70 -7.36 -15.91
N ARG A 632 25.33 -8.18 -15.08
CA ARG A 632 25.53 -7.94 -13.65
C ARG A 632 26.77 -7.06 -13.43
N ILE A 633 26.67 -6.10 -12.51
CA ILE A 633 27.74 -5.17 -12.16
C ILE A 633 28.21 -5.45 -10.73
N ASP A 634 29.51 -5.62 -10.54
CA ASP A 634 30.14 -5.68 -9.22
C ASP A 634 29.98 -4.34 -8.52
N GLU A 635 29.31 -4.34 -7.37
CA GLU A 635 28.93 -3.11 -6.67
C GLU A 635 30.11 -2.38 -6.04
N VAL A 636 31.21 -3.11 -5.77
CA VAL A 636 32.41 -2.57 -5.13
C VAL A 636 33.34 -1.91 -6.16
N THR A 637 33.34 -2.40 -7.39
CA THR A 637 34.30 -1.99 -8.44
C THR A 637 33.65 -1.31 -9.65
N GLY A 638 32.34 -1.47 -9.84
CA GLY A 638 31.59 -0.99 -11.00
C GLY A 638 31.89 -1.73 -12.31
N GLU A 639 32.62 -2.86 -12.25
CA GLU A 639 32.93 -3.67 -13.43
C GLU A 639 31.84 -4.73 -13.69
N MET A 640 31.56 -5.04 -14.96
CA MET A 640 30.64 -6.12 -15.31
C MET A 640 31.26 -7.47 -14.95
N THR A 641 30.55 -8.29 -14.17
CA THR A 641 31.03 -9.62 -13.77
C THR A 641 30.55 -10.71 -14.72
N ASP A 642 29.31 -10.61 -15.21
CA ASP A 642 28.65 -11.62 -16.05
C ASP A 642 27.66 -10.97 -17.03
N ALA A 643 27.41 -11.61 -18.18
CA ALA A 643 26.49 -11.09 -19.20
C ALA A 643 25.76 -12.19 -19.99
N ALA A 644 24.44 -12.05 -20.12
CA ALA A 644 23.58 -12.84 -21.00
C ALA A 644 23.21 -12.05 -22.29
N PHE A 645 23.20 -12.75 -23.43
CA PHE A 645 22.97 -12.14 -24.75
C PHE A 645 21.69 -12.64 -25.40
N LEU A 646 20.73 -11.75 -25.67
CA LEU A 646 19.62 -12.03 -26.57
C LEU A 646 19.93 -11.47 -27.97
N SER A 647 20.07 -12.36 -28.96
CA SER A 647 20.35 -12.00 -30.36
C SER A 647 19.29 -12.55 -31.30
N ALA A 648 18.67 -11.67 -32.10
CA ALA A 648 17.86 -12.06 -33.26
C ALA A 648 18.58 -11.79 -34.60
N VAL A 649 18.48 -12.71 -35.56
CA VAL A 649 19.07 -12.57 -36.90
C VAL A 649 17.99 -12.66 -37.96
N LEU A 650 17.71 -11.58 -38.70
CA LEU A 650 16.93 -11.68 -39.94
C LEU A 650 17.40 -10.72 -41.05
N ASN A 651 17.44 -11.27 -42.26
CA ASN A 651 17.63 -10.55 -43.52
C ASN A 651 16.36 -9.73 -43.84
N SER A 652 16.55 -8.56 -44.44
CA SER A 652 15.52 -7.68 -45.03
C SER A 652 14.79 -6.73 -44.07
N GLY A 653 15.50 -5.70 -43.59
CA GLY A 653 15.10 -4.29 -43.71
C GLY A 653 13.76 -3.78 -43.15
N ASN A 654 12.94 -4.61 -42.49
CA ASN A 654 11.73 -4.20 -41.81
C ASN A 654 11.99 -4.20 -40.29
N SER A 655 11.49 -3.17 -39.61
CA SER A 655 11.62 -2.99 -38.16
C SER A 655 10.94 -4.16 -37.44
N ASN A 656 11.72 -4.97 -36.72
CA ASN A 656 11.23 -6.06 -35.90
C ASN A 656 11.52 -5.70 -34.44
N THR A 657 10.46 -5.44 -33.68
CA THR A 657 10.54 -5.18 -32.24
C THR A 657 10.31 -6.51 -31.52
N LEU A 658 11.25 -6.90 -30.67
CA LEU A 658 11.01 -7.81 -29.56
C LEU A 658 10.74 -6.87 -28.37
N THR A 659 9.54 -6.90 -27.83
CA THR A 659 9.16 -6.09 -26.68
C THR A 659 9.14 -7.02 -25.49
N VAL A 660 10.02 -6.82 -24.52
CA VAL A 660 9.87 -7.51 -23.23
C VAL A 660 8.57 -6.99 -22.61
N THR A 661 7.64 -7.91 -22.39
CA THR A 661 6.33 -7.62 -21.81
C THR A 661 6.35 -7.84 -20.31
N ASP A 662 7.15 -8.79 -19.84
CA ASP A 662 7.29 -9.09 -18.43
C ASP A 662 8.67 -9.70 -18.10
N LEU A 663 9.08 -9.58 -16.84
CA LEU A 663 10.28 -10.19 -16.27
C LEU A 663 9.93 -10.74 -14.88
N SER A 664 10.15 -12.02 -14.64
CA SER A 664 9.89 -12.66 -13.35
C SER A 664 10.99 -13.65 -12.97
N ILE A 665 11.09 -13.99 -11.69
CA ILE A 665 11.93 -15.11 -11.22
C ILE A 665 11.01 -16.29 -10.92
N ASN A 666 11.34 -17.48 -11.42
CA ASN A 666 10.54 -18.67 -11.14
C ASN A 666 11.02 -19.43 -9.90
N SER A 667 10.27 -20.46 -9.50
CA SER A 667 10.54 -21.30 -8.33
C SER A 667 11.90 -22.04 -8.34
N ASN A 668 12.64 -22.01 -9.45
CA ASN A 668 13.99 -22.55 -9.56
C ASN A 668 15.08 -21.46 -9.51
N ASN A 669 14.71 -20.22 -9.14
CA ASN A 669 15.59 -19.05 -9.11
C ASN A 669 16.16 -18.66 -10.49
N ASN A 670 15.43 -18.98 -11.57
CA ASN A 670 15.81 -18.61 -12.93
C ASN A 670 15.09 -17.33 -13.36
N LEU A 671 15.78 -16.48 -14.11
CA LEU A 671 15.18 -15.31 -14.74
C LEU A 671 14.30 -15.74 -15.91
N VAL A 672 13.01 -15.47 -15.80
CA VAL A 672 12.00 -15.66 -16.83
C VAL A 672 11.75 -14.32 -17.53
N VAL A 673 11.95 -14.30 -18.84
CA VAL A 673 11.71 -13.14 -19.69
C VAL A 673 10.53 -13.43 -20.59
N GLU A 674 9.44 -12.69 -20.40
CA GLU A 674 8.31 -12.71 -21.32
C GLU A 674 8.43 -11.60 -22.36
N ALA A 675 8.16 -11.92 -23.61
CA ALA A 675 8.26 -10.95 -24.68
C ALA A 675 7.29 -11.19 -25.83
N ASP A 676 6.80 -10.09 -26.40
CA ASP A 676 6.05 -10.06 -27.63
C ASP A 676 6.98 -9.90 -28.83
N ALA A 677 6.81 -10.74 -29.85
CA ALA A 677 7.50 -10.55 -31.13
C ALA A 677 6.60 -10.75 -32.34
N PHE A 678 6.93 -10.07 -33.45
CA PHE A 678 6.20 -10.18 -34.72
C PHE A 678 6.81 -11.26 -35.66
N PHE A 679 7.62 -12.19 -35.13
CA PHE A 679 8.23 -13.30 -35.87
C PHE A 679 7.97 -14.64 -35.18
N GLY A 680 7.85 -15.73 -35.95
CA GLY A 680 7.54 -17.06 -35.40
C GLY A 680 8.74 -17.77 -34.73
N PRO A 681 8.50 -18.58 -33.68
CA PRO A 681 9.54 -19.17 -32.84
C PRO A 681 10.39 -20.23 -33.57
N ARG A 682 11.59 -20.49 -33.03
CA ARG A 682 12.54 -21.50 -33.52
C ARG A 682 13.11 -22.30 -32.35
N ASN A 683 13.42 -23.56 -32.59
CA ASN A 683 14.12 -24.39 -31.62
C ASN A 683 15.54 -23.85 -31.33
N PRO A 684 16.17 -24.20 -30.19
CA PRO A 684 17.55 -23.83 -29.88
C PRO A 684 18.58 -24.22 -30.95
N ASP A 685 18.27 -25.24 -31.77
CA ASP A 685 19.10 -25.68 -32.91
C ASP A 685 18.90 -24.84 -34.19
N GLY A 686 18.02 -23.84 -34.16
CA GLY A 686 17.69 -22.94 -35.26
C GLY A 686 16.64 -23.46 -36.25
N SER A 687 16.06 -24.64 -36.04
CA SER A 687 14.96 -25.17 -36.87
C SER A 687 13.65 -24.39 -36.63
N ARG A 688 12.76 -24.34 -37.64
CA ARG A 688 11.47 -23.64 -37.54
C ARG A 688 10.47 -24.51 -36.78
N MET A 689 9.83 -23.96 -35.74
CA MET A 689 8.69 -24.61 -35.10
C MET A 689 7.46 -24.52 -36.02
N THR A 690 6.49 -25.42 -35.88
CA THR A 690 5.33 -25.51 -36.79
C THR A 690 4.06 -25.06 -36.10
N HIS A 691 3.34 -24.10 -36.69
CA HIS A 691 2.18 -23.46 -36.06
C HIS A 691 0.94 -24.36 -36.12
N VAL A 692 0.21 -24.51 -35.00
CA VAL A 692 -0.99 -25.35 -34.94
C VAL A 692 -2.26 -24.59 -35.34
N ASP A 693 -2.29 -23.25 -35.25
CA ASP A 693 -3.45 -22.42 -35.65
C ASP A 693 -3.04 -21.14 -36.40
N THR A 694 -3.45 -20.99 -37.66
CA THR A 694 -3.04 -19.85 -38.53
C THR A 694 -4.00 -18.65 -38.47
N SER A 695 -4.98 -18.65 -37.55
CA SER A 695 -6.07 -17.67 -37.55
C SER A 695 -5.86 -16.40 -36.72
N LEU A 696 -4.83 -16.34 -35.87
CA LEU A 696 -4.49 -15.15 -35.07
C LEU A 696 -3.37 -14.34 -35.74
N GLY A 697 -3.60 -13.03 -35.93
CA GLY A 697 -2.62 -12.10 -36.46
C GLY A 697 -2.02 -11.22 -35.37
N SER A 698 -0.80 -11.56 -34.93
CA SER A 698 0.16 -10.78 -34.12
C SER A 698 -0.18 -10.39 -32.67
N PRO A 699 0.82 -10.25 -31.75
CA PRO A 699 2.21 -10.78 -31.74
C PRO A 699 2.28 -12.25 -31.25
N PHE A 700 3.48 -12.84 -31.30
CA PHE A 700 3.79 -14.16 -30.73
C PHE A 700 4.39 -13.98 -29.34
N ASP A 701 3.84 -14.68 -28.35
CA ASP A 701 4.30 -14.62 -26.95
C ASP A 701 5.50 -15.57 -26.78
N TYR A 702 6.60 -15.05 -26.23
CA TYR A 702 7.82 -15.77 -25.90
C TYR A 702 7.99 -15.80 -24.39
N THR A 703 8.33 -16.96 -23.85
CA THR A 703 8.87 -17.09 -22.49
C THR A 703 10.26 -17.69 -22.59
N VAL A 704 11.28 -16.96 -22.10
CA VAL A 704 12.69 -17.38 -22.10
C VAL A 704 13.14 -17.55 -20.66
N GLU A 705 13.58 -18.76 -20.30
CA GLU A 705 14.11 -19.04 -18.96
C GLU A 705 15.64 -19.11 -18.99
N ILE A 706 16.28 -18.29 -18.16
CA ILE A 706 17.73 -18.11 -18.05
C ILE A 706 18.17 -18.56 -16.66
N THR A 707 19.21 -19.38 -16.58
CA THR A 707 19.76 -19.84 -15.28
C THR A 707 20.16 -18.67 -14.37
N GLN A 708 20.16 -18.91 -13.06
CA GLN A 708 20.66 -17.97 -12.04
C GLN A 708 22.09 -17.46 -12.34
N SER A 709 22.93 -18.27 -12.99
CA SER A 709 24.29 -17.92 -13.40
C SER A 709 24.39 -17.16 -14.72
N LEU A 710 23.27 -16.89 -15.40
CA LEU A 710 23.16 -16.16 -16.68
C LEU A 710 24.00 -16.75 -17.83
N ASP A 711 24.47 -17.98 -17.70
CA ASP A 711 25.39 -18.65 -18.64
C ASP A 711 24.68 -19.69 -19.55
N GLU A 712 23.45 -20.10 -19.22
CA GLU A 712 22.68 -21.09 -19.98
C GLU A 712 21.21 -20.68 -20.14
N VAL A 713 20.69 -20.75 -21.38
CA VAL A 713 19.27 -20.55 -21.69
C VAL A 713 18.60 -21.93 -21.76
N ILE A 714 17.67 -22.20 -20.86
CA ILE A 714 17.16 -23.57 -20.62
C ILE A 714 15.95 -23.88 -21.51
N SER A 715 15.06 -22.92 -21.75
CA SER A 715 13.92 -23.13 -22.66
C SER A 715 13.39 -21.83 -23.30
N THR A 716 12.87 -21.96 -24.53
CA THR A 716 12.00 -20.97 -25.16
C THR A 716 10.64 -21.64 -25.38
N ALA A 717 9.70 -21.46 -24.46
CA ALA A 717 8.34 -21.95 -24.66
C ALA A 717 7.53 -20.84 -25.36
N ALA A 718 6.83 -21.21 -26.43
CA ALA A 718 5.81 -20.36 -27.06
C ALA A 718 4.46 -21.07 -26.91
N VAL A 719 3.44 -20.35 -26.45
CA VAL A 719 2.11 -20.93 -26.24
C VAL A 719 1.50 -21.31 -27.60
N GLY A 720 1.12 -22.59 -27.80
CA GLY A 720 0.35 -23.06 -28.97
C GLY A 720 1.12 -23.70 -30.15
N TRP A 721 2.34 -24.21 -29.94
CA TRP A 721 3.20 -24.82 -30.99
C TRP A 721 3.62 -26.26 -30.62
N GLU A 722 3.77 -27.15 -31.62
CA GLU A 722 4.43 -28.47 -31.49
C GLU A 722 5.89 -28.42 -31.98
#